data_AF-A0A2P4Q5C2-F1
#
_entry.id   AF-A0A2P4Q5C2-F1
#
_cell.length_a   1.000
_cell.length_b   1.000
_cell.length_c   1.000
_cell.angle_alpha   90.00
_cell.angle_beta   90.00
_cell.angle_gamma   90.00
#
_symmetry.space_group_name_H-M   'P 1'
#
loop_
_entity.id
_entity.type
_entity.pdbx_description
1 polymer ?
#
loop_
_entity_poly.entity_id
_entity_poly.type
_entity_poly.pdbx_seq_one_letter_code
_entity_poly.pdbx_strand_id
1 'polypeptide(L)'
;MATSKCPECKRVIGGSNFVSATGNTRIDTANRNAFEPNDQKGYISERIDKDISYTTRKMPPVAYRILHLIVHTIIGSQAPSQAVTALIQQHNKNYTNAVDYCMEHIKNDWEVLKRILNCSDENLALTFHSIIMALTNNPPTYNSKLDTPDDRDQWETNFTQIYVLPFTRNINESSAQFRAQIEQNMKKDDVKKSLLEEQINQTNSMDEKYCNENLPSLWRIICKIDFNSFRAYYISEPKNIRKYPFLNIFFKYFEDLPLIKYLYPMVKFIQMLNNKLGYKLLREDAKKTTFRMFIESEGDKEAYDALGKSFNEFQVAYNFMINKVKRYQCHDLPRIKPQITDKFSIIYGLIEGKDEGIYLCAILEYLINIQNTFLGKIMSIPPESCDSLGFLQSPSWDDTTSTIDDTPYFIRTMRVDHAIEDNFIIYEWNDEILQYSQRNLGIGKGQDIIYDLQRIESELANILVQNKVHFEVGNEQLVLEPFPYHLELFSSSMRILGDIKSVIPQEPIPSDKLSLIIGQNAITSYMSLSTFSSTLASKNNNSSELLSLLEILLCFIKRTSVGNGELSLIEFINQWVQLSSLTEDSRFETILSFNLQLKHIVSLYEIIEEQVADIMIQFVDKKYKKPLNEEMEEEIDNAIDYENRNKEKIPVDSFIIAMKRFIQRVLQIENYENYKEYHKLYDYFTDMSLNLWNNNVIKEILDAKFPNTLLVTNSFTAYEYVTQKKETFKSKQLYSSEMNTNSISIDTQMIAPSDATFLSLTSPTQPTRTRNKGKKVIGKFDVM
;
A
#
# COMPACT_ATOMS: atom_id res chain seq x y z
N MET A 1 -14.08 6.92 0.53
CA MET A 1 -13.12 6.14 -0.28
C MET A 1 -12.72 6.99 -1.48
N ALA A 2 -11.44 7.27 -1.67
CA ALA A 2 -10.94 8.10 -2.77
C ALA A 2 -10.86 7.30 -4.08
N THR A 3 -11.07 7.99 -5.21
CA THR A 3 -10.88 7.48 -6.58
C THR A 3 -9.63 8.10 -7.18
N SER A 4 -8.71 7.32 -7.72
CA SER A 4 -7.56 7.80 -8.49
C SER A 4 -7.64 7.33 -9.95
N LYS A 5 -6.69 7.71 -10.81
CA LYS A 5 -6.59 7.21 -12.20
C LYS A 5 -5.19 6.70 -12.46
N CYS A 6 -5.09 5.53 -13.12
CA CYS A 6 -3.82 4.99 -13.59
C CYS A 6 -3.13 6.03 -14.49
N PRO A 7 -1.87 6.42 -14.22
CA PRO A 7 -1.17 7.43 -15.01
C PRO A 7 -0.96 7.01 -16.48
N GLU A 8 -0.79 5.71 -16.74
CA GLU A 8 -0.56 5.18 -18.10
C GLU A 8 -1.86 4.86 -18.84
N CYS A 9 -2.73 4.02 -18.27
CA CYS A 9 -3.95 3.59 -18.98
C CYS A 9 -5.18 4.50 -18.72
N LYS A 10 -5.04 5.54 -17.88
CA LYS A 10 -6.07 6.52 -17.50
C LYS A 10 -7.36 5.95 -16.88
N ARG A 11 -7.40 4.64 -16.60
CA ARG A 11 -8.55 3.98 -15.95
C ARG A 11 -8.62 4.35 -14.47
N VAL A 12 -9.83 4.52 -13.96
CA VAL A 12 -10.06 4.84 -12.54
C VAL A 12 -9.58 3.66 -11.68
N ILE A 13 -8.79 3.91 -10.65
CA ILE A 13 -8.33 2.94 -9.65
C ILE A 13 -9.03 3.29 -8.33
N GLY A 14 -9.58 2.29 -7.65
CA GLY A 14 -10.25 2.47 -6.36
C GLY A 14 -11.66 3.10 -6.44
N GLY A 15 -12.26 3.31 -5.27
CA GLY A 15 -13.67 3.67 -5.10
C GLY A 15 -14.58 2.46 -4.83
N SER A 16 -15.70 2.68 -4.16
CA SER A 16 -16.71 1.65 -3.82
C SER A 16 -17.31 0.95 -5.05
N ASN A 17 -17.13 1.51 -6.25
CA ASN A 17 -17.65 1.03 -7.53
C ASN A 17 -16.56 0.67 -8.56
N PHE A 18 -15.32 0.38 -8.14
CA PHE A 18 -14.25 -0.01 -9.07
C PHE A 18 -14.58 -1.33 -9.78
N VAL A 19 -14.81 -1.28 -11.09
CA VAL A 19 -14.97 -2.44 -11.97
C VAL A 19 -13.64 -2.70 -12.66
N SER A 20 -13.11 -3.92 -12.50
CA SER A 20 -11.85 -4.31 -13.14
C SER A 20 -12.00 -4.28 -14.67
N ALA A 21 -11.03 -3.68 -15.34
CA ALA A 21 -11.07 -3.57 -16.79
C ALA A 21 -10.88 -4.92 -17.50
N THR A 22 -11.31 -5.04 -18.76
CA THR A 22 -11.24 -6.28 -19.55
C THR A 22 -9.82 -6.85 -19.57
N GLY A 23 -9.63 -8.07 -19.04
CA GLY A 23 -8.32 -8.71 -18.83
C GLY A 23 -7.74 -8.61 -17.42
N ASN A 24 -8.33 -7.78 -16.53
CA ASN A 24 -8.04 -7.76 -15.11
C ASN A 24 -9.04 -8.62 -14.36
N THR A 25 -8.65 -9.84 -14.01
CA THR A 25 -9.29 -10.60 -12.93
C THR A 25 -8.56 -10.26 -11.64
N ARG A 26 -9.18 -9.44 -10.79
CA ARG A 26 -8.84 -9.42 -9.36
C ARG A 26 -9.04 -10.86 -8.87
N ILE A 27 -7.98 -11.50 -8.37
CA ILE A 27 -8.04 -12.92 -7.93
C ILE A 27 -9.13 -13.08 -6.85
N ASP A 28 -9.35 -11.99 -6.10
CA ASP A 28 -10.24 -11.81 -4.98
C ASP A 28 -11.73 -11.57 -5.38
N THR A 29 -12.04 -11.24 -6.64
CA THR A 29 -13.43 -11.16 -7.13
C THR A 29 -13.80 -12.33 -8.03
N ALA A 30 -13.09 -13.45 -7.96
CA ALA A 30 -13.77 -14.71 -8.18
C ALA A 30 -14.77 -14.89 -7.03
N ASN A 31 -15.86 -14.11 -7.04
CA ASN A 31 -17.14 -14.53 -6.54
C ASN A 31 -17.51 -15.74 -7.42
N ARG A 32 -16.87 -16.89 -7.16
CA ARG A 32 -17.22 -18.18 -7.75
C ARG A 32 -18.64 -18.60 -7.32
N ASN A 33 -19.26 -17.82 -6.44
CA ASN A 33 -20.56 -18.07 -5.83
C ASN A 33 -21.69 -17.22 -6.41
N ALA A 34 -21.45 -16.41 -7.45
CA ALA A 34 -22.50 -15.64 -8.11
C ALA A 34 -22.44 -15.83 -9.62
N PHE A 35 -22.92 -16.98 -10.09
CA PHE A 35 -23.52 -16.99 -11.42
C PHE A 35 -24.73 -16.05 -11.36
N GLU A 36 -24.78 -15.05 -12.24
CA GLU A 36 -26.06 -14.48 -12.67
C GLU A 36 -26.96 -15.67 -13.03
N PRO A 37 -28.12 -15.86 -12.37
CA PRO A 37 -28.99 -16.99 -12.63
C PRO A 37 -29.49 -16.89 -14.07
N ASN A 38 -28.79 -17.59 -14.96
CA ASN A 38 -29.28 -17.87 -16.29
C ASN A 38 -30.22 -19.06 -16.12
N ASP A 39 -31.43 -18.80 -15.61
CA ASP A 39 -32.50 -19.78 -15.38
C ASP A 39 -33.00 -20.33 -16.73
N GLN A 40 -32.10 -21.00 -17.45
CA GLN A 40 -32.38 -21.69 -18.68
C GLN A 40 -33.06 -23.01 -18.35
N LYS A 41 -34.18 -23.26 -19.01
CA LYS A 41 -34.91 -24.52 -18.88
C LYS A 41 -34.11 -25.65 -19.54
N GLY A 42 -33.88 -26.73 -18.80
CA GLY A 42 -33.22 -27.94 -19.30
C GLY A 42 -31.96 -28.29 -18.50
N TYR A 43 -31.20 -29.24 -19.02
CA TYR A 43 -29.91 -29.62 -18.44
C TYR A 43 -28.81 -28.68 -18.96
N ILE A 44 -28.09 -28.03 -18.05
CA ILE A 44 -26.99 -27.12 -18.38
C ILE A 44 -25.68 -27.87 -18.20
N SER A 45 -24.99 -28.15 -19.31
CA SER A 45 -23.70 -28.83 -19.29
C SER A 45 -22.61 -27.94 -18.71
N GLU A 46 -21.95 -28.41 -17.67
CA GLU A 46 -20.93 -27.66 -16.92
C GLU A 46 -19.54 -28.26 -17.09
N ARG A 47 -18.53 -27.64 -16.46
CA ARG A 47 -17.17 -28.19 -16.37
C ARG A 47 -16.98 -28.71 -14.96
N ILE A 48 -16.10 -29.72 -14.80
CA ILE A 48 -15.73 -30.20 -13.47
C ILE A 48 -15.16 -29.05 -12.61
N ASP A 49 -15.64 -28.94 -11.38
CA ASP A 49 -15.18 -27.98 -10.39
C ASP A 49 -14.68 -28.74 -9.14
N LYS A 50 -13.42 -28.47 -8.75
CA LYS A 50 -12.72 -29.14 -7.63
C LYS A 50 -12.80 -28.35 -6.32
N ASP A 51 -13.44 -27.19 -6.32
CA ASP A 51 -13.64 -26.33 -5.17
C ASP A 51 -14.66 -26.96 -4.21
N ILE A 52 -14.28 -27.03 -2.93
CA ILE A 52 -15.10 -27.60 -1.86
C ILE A 52 -16.27 -26.69 -1.50
N SER A 53 -16.19 -25.41 -1.85
CA SER A 53 -17.22 -24.41 -1.59
C SER A 53 -18.20 -24.22 -2.75
N TYR A 54 -17.90 -24.80 -3.92
CA TYR A 54 -18.75 -24.68 -5.10
C TYR A 54 -20.12 -25.29 -4.85
N THR A 55 -21.13 -24.50 -5.16
CA THR A 55 -22.55 -24.85 -5.06
C THR A 55 -23.35 -23.96 -6.00
N THR A 56 -24.61 -24.31 -6.22
CA THR A 56 -25.55 -23.51 -7.01
C THR A 56 -26.75 -23.11 -6.16
N ARG A 57 -27.24 -21.87 -6.37
CA ARG A 57 -28.47 -21.36 -5.74
C ARG A 57 -28.38 -21.39 -4.20
N LYS A 58 -29.39 -21.97 -3.54
CA LYS A 58 -29.54 -22.00 -2.07
C LYS A 58 -29.02 -23.30 -1.43
N MET A 59 -28.48 -24.22 -2.22
CA MET A 59 -28.01 -25.51 -1.70
C MET A 59 -26.67 -25.37 -0.96
N PRO A 60 -26.47 -26.07 0.16
CA PRO A 60 -25.13 -26.30 0.70
C PRO A 60 -24.27 -27.12 -0.27
N PRO A 61 -22.93 -26.95 -0.30
CA PRO A 61 -22.04 -27.70 -1.19
C PRO A 61 -22.24 -29.21 -1.12
N VAL A 62 -22.43 -29.79 0.07
CA VAL A 62 -22.68 -31.22 0.25
C VAL A 62 -23.94 -31.68 -0.48
N ALA A 63 -25.05 -30.94 -0.30
CA ALA A 63 -26.33 -31.29 -0.91
C ALA A 63 -26.28 -31.12 -2.43
N TYR A 64 -25.64 -30.06 -2.91
CA TYR A 64 -25.40 -29.84 -4.33
C TYR A 64 -24.65 -31.02 -4.94
N ARG A 65 -23.51 -31.40 -4.35
CA ARG A 65 -22.66 -32.49 -4.86
C ARG A 65 -23.37 -33.84 -4.85
N ILE A 66 -24.16 -34.14 -3.81
CA ILE A 66 -24.96 -35.37 -3.75
C ILE A 66 -26.04 -35.37 -4.85
N LEU A 67 -26.78 -34.28 -5.02
CA LEU A 67 -27.79 -34.16 -6.07
C LEU A 67 -27.16 -34.27 -7.46
N HIS A 68 -26.09 -33.53 -7.69
CA HIS A 68 -25.36 -33.50 -8.96
C HIS A 68 -24.79 -34.89 -9.28
N LEU A 69 -24.28 -35.63 -8.30
CA LEU A 69 -23.84 -37.03 -8.47
C LEU A 69 -25.02 -37.96 -8.84
N ILE A 70 -26.17 -37.85 -8.17
CA ILE A 70 -27.38 -38.63 -8.50
C ILE A 70 -27.83 -38.35 -9.93
N VAL A 71 -27.91 -37.07 -10.32
CA VAL A 71 -28.33 -36.66 -11.67
C VAL A 71 -27.38 -37.22 -12.72
N HIS A 72 -26.06 -37.10 -12.55
CA HIS A 72 -25.09 -37.64 -13.50
C HIS A 72 -25.10 -39.17 -13.54
N THR A 73 -25.40 -39.85 -12.43
CA THR A 73 -25.58 -41.31 -12.41
C THR A 73 -26.81 -41.73 -13.21
N ILE A 74 -27.93 -41.02 -13.08
CA ILE A 74 -29.15 -41.29 -13.85
C ILE A 74 -28.91 -41.06 -15.35
N ILE A 75 -28.34 -39.91 -15.72
CA ILE A 75 -28.02 -39.59 -17.12
C ILE A 75 -27.04 -40.62 -17.70
N GLY A 76 -25.97 -40.92 -16.97
CA GLY A 76 -24.95 -41.90 -17.37
C GLY A 76 -25.50 -43.31 -17.54
N SER A 77 -26.45 -43.74 -16.70
CA SER A 77 -27.10 -45.07 -16.81
C SER A 77 -27.90 -45.26 -18.10
N GLN A 78 -28.31 -44.16 -18.75
CA GLN A 78 -29.07 -44.15 -20.00
C GLN A 78 -28.17 -43.92 -21.22
N ALA A 79 -26.85 -43.80 -21.03
CA ALA A 79 -25.89 -43.73 -22.12
C ALA A 79 -25.64 -45.14 -22.72
N PRO A 80 -25.47 -45.27 -24.06
CA PRO A 80 -25.22 -44.22 -25.04
C PRO A 80 -26.49 -43.84 -25.85
N SER A 81 -27.64 -43.65 -25.22
CA SER A 81 -28.85 -43.26 -25.97
C SER A 81 -28.66 -41.90 -26.66
N GLN A 82 -29.22 -41.78 -27.87
CA GLN A 82 -29.20 -40.54 -28.64
C GLN A 82 -29.94 -39.41 -27.91
N ALA A 83 -30.95 -39.75 -27.09
CA ALA A 83 -31.67 -38.82 -26.24
C ALA A 83 -30.75 -38.19 -25.17
N VAL A 84 -29.91 -38.98 -24.51
CA VAL A 84 -28.92 -38.47 -23.53
C VAL A 84 -27.87 -37.59 -24.21
N THR A 85 -27.39 -38.00 -25.39
CA THR A 85 -26.43 -37.21 -26.16
C THR A 85 -27.02 -35.85 -26.55
N ALA A 86 -28.29 -35.82 -26.97
CA ALA A 86 -29.01 -34.58 -27.27
C ALA A 86 -29.24 -33.71 -26.03
N LEU A 87 -29.54 -34.31 -24.87
CA LEU A 87 -29.72 -33.61 -23.60
C LEU A 87 -28.45 -32.86 -23.15
N ILE A 88 -27.29 -33.51 -23.22
CA ILE A 88 -25.98 -32.90 -22.88
C ILE A 88 -25.58 -31.85 -23.92
N GLN A 89 -25.89 -32.09 -25.19
CA GLN A 89 -25.55 -31.16 -26.28
C GLN A 89 -26.48 -29.95 -26.39
N GLN A 90 -27.57 -29.91 -25.62
CA GLN A 90 -28.58 -28.84 -25.68
C GLN A 90 -27.96 -27.45 -25.47
N HIS A 91 -26.95 -27.33 -24.59
CA HIS A 91 -26.31 -26.06 -24.26
C HIS A 91 -24.78 -26.04 -24.45
N ASN A 92 -24.14 -27.18 -24.78
CA ASN A 92 -22.70 -27.24 -25.05
C ASN A 92 -22.35 -28.37 -26.04
N LYS A 93 -21.89 -28.01 -27.23
CA LYS A 93 -21.58 -28.97 -28.31
C LYS A 93 -20.24 -29.70 -28.17
N ASN A 94 -19.43 -29.36 -27.16
CA ASN A 94 -18.06 -29.89 -27.04
C ASN A 94 -18.00 -31.31 -26.49
N TYR A 95 -19.08 -31.83 -25.91
CA TYR A 95 -19.12 -33.18 -25.34
C TYR A 95 -19.78 -34.14 -26.33
N THR A 96 -18.98 -35.08 -26.86
CA THR A 96 -19.44 -36.13 -27.79
C THR A 96 -19.61 -37.48 -27.12
N ASN A 97 -18.98 -37.71 -25.96
CA ASN A 97 -19.12 -38.93 -25.18
C ASN A 97 -19.84 -38.65 -23.85
N ALA A 98 -21.12 -39.02 -23.79
CA ALA A 98 -21.95 -38.88 -22.60
C ALA A 98 -21.46 -39.73 -21.41
N VAL A 99 -20.86 -40.91 -21.68
CA VAL A 99 -20.34 -41.79 -20.62
C VAL A 99 -19.17 -41.13 -19.93
N ASP A 100 -18.18 -40.66 -20.70
CA ASP A 100 -16.99 -40.01 -20.14
C ASP A 100 -17.37 -38.75 -19.38
N TYR A 101 -18.24 -37.92 -19.96
CA TYR A 101 -18.75 -36.71 -19.32
C TYR A 101 -19.41 -37.01 -17.96
N CYS A 102 -20.36 -37.95 -17.89
CA CYS A 102 -21.00 -38.30 -16.63
C CYS A 102 -20.01 -38.92 -15.62
N MET A 103 -19.10 -39.79 -16.07
CA MET A 103 -18.13 -40.45 -15.20
C MET A 103 -17.09 -39.49 -14.63
N GLU A 104 -16.67 -38.47 -15.39
CA GLU A 104 -15.78 -37.41 -14.88
C GLU A 104 -16.44 -36.60 -13.76
N HIS A 105 -17.71 -36.23 -13.93
CA HIS A 105 -18.48 -35.51 -12.91
C HIS A 105 -18.70 -36.37 -11.66
N ILE A 106 -19.14 -37.62 -11.82
CA ILE A 106 -19.34 -38.57 -10.70
C ILE A 106 -18.05 -38.74 -9.87
N LYS A 107 -16.91 -38.98 -10.53
CA LYS A 107 -15.61 -39.12 -9.85
C LYS A 107 -15.22 -37.83 -9.13
N ASN A 108 -15.41 -36.68 -9.79
CA ASN A 108 -15.09 -35.39 -9.20
C ASN A 108 -15.93 -35.11 -7.95
N ASP A 109 -17.25 -35.30 -8.00
CA ASP A 109 -18.11 -35.05 -6.85
C ASP A 109 -17.82 -36.01 -5.71
N TRP A 110 -17.52 -37.27 -6.00
CA TRP A 110 -17.12 -38.24 -4.99
C TRP A 110 -15.86 -37.79 -4.23
N GLU A 111 -14.81 -37.39 -4.95
CA GLU A 111 -13.58 -36.89 -4.35
C GLU A 111 -13.77 -35.57 -3.57
N VAL A 112 -14.61 -34.67 -4.09
CA VAL A 112 -14.94 -33.42 -3.40
C VAL A 112 -15.76 -33.69 -2.14
N LEU A 113 -16.73 -34.60 -2.17
CA LEU A 113 -17.53 -34.99 -1.01
C LEU A 113 -16.66 -35.58 0.11
N LYS A 114 -15.70 -36.46 -0.22
CA LYS A 114 -14.73 -36.96 0.76
C LYS A 114 -13.95 -35.85 1.45
N ARG A 115 -13.53 -34.83 0.69
CA ARG A 115 -12.81 -33.66 1.24
C ARG A 115 -13.69 -32.73 2.07
N ILE A 116 -14.96 -32.55 1.70
CA ILE A 116 -15.90 -31.72 2.45
C ILE A 116 -16.27 -32.40 3.78
N LEU A 117 -16.59 -33.70 3.74
CA LEU A 117 -17.09 -34.45 4.89
C LEU A 117 -15.98 -35.11 5.71
N ASN A 118 -14.72 -35.04 5.25
CA ASN A 118 -13.55 -35.68 5.84
C ASN A 118 -13.79 -37.16 6.20
N CYS A 119 -14.16 -37.96 5.20
CA CYS A 119 -14.57 -39.36 5.37
C CYS A 119 -13.89 -40.31 4.38
N SER A 120 -13.94 -41.61 4.69
CA SER A 120 -13.48 -42.68 3.80
C SER A 120 -14.47 -42.94 2.67
N ASP A 121 -14.00 -43.60 1.60
CA ASP A 121 -14.87 -44.08 0.52
C ASP A 121 -16.01 -44.97 1.04
N GLU A 122 -15.72 -45.79 2.04
CA GLU A 122 -16.72 -46.68 2.65
C GLU A 122 -17.80 -45.90 3.40
N ASN A 123 -17.42 -44.96 4.27
CA ASN A 123 -18.38 -44.16 5.03
C ASN A 123 -19.24 -43.31 4.08
N LEU A 124 -18.65 -42.75 3.03
CA LEU A 124 -19.39 -42.02 1.99
C LEU A 124 -20.36 -42.94 1.24
N ALA A 125 -19.93 -44.14 0.85
CA ALA A 125 -20.79 -45.11 0.15
C ALA A 125 -21.97 -45.54 1.01
N LEU A 126 -21.74 -45.94 2.26
CA LEU A 126 -22.80 -46.34 3.18
C LEU A 126 -23.81 -45.21 3.39
N THR A 127 -23.30 -43.99 3.61
CA THR A 127 -24.15 -42.82 3.83
C THR A 127 -24.96 -42.47 2.57
N PHE A 128 -24.34 -42.51 1.40
CA PHE A 128 -25.02 -42.29 0.14
C PHE A 128 -26.13 -43.34 -0.10
N HIS A 129 -25.87 -44.61 0.19
CA HIS A 129 -26.89 -45.66 0.12
C HIS A 129 -28.01 -45.45 1.14
N SER A 130 -27.73 -44.95 2.35
CA SER A 130 -28.78 -44.54 3.30
C SER A 130 -29.69 -43.46 2.73
N ILE A 131 -29.12 -42.46 2.06
CA ILE A 131 -29.87 -41.38 1.40
C ILE A 131 -30.77 -41.93 0.29
N ILE A 132 -30.24 -42.80 -0.57
CA ILE A 132 -31.02 -43.47 -1.62
C ILE A 132 -32.15 -44.33 -1.04
N MET A 133 -31.87 -45.06 0.04
CA MET A 133 -32.90 -45.85 0.73
C MET A 133 -33.99 -44.95 1.33
N ALA A 134 -33.62 -43.82 1.93
CA ALA A 134 -34.58 -42.85 2.46
C ALA A 134 -35.48 -42.26 1.35
N LEU A 135 -34.88 -41.89 0.21
CA LEU A 135 -35.61 -41.42 -0.98
C LEU A 135 -36.56 -42.48 -1.53
N THR A 136 -36.16 -43.76 -1.48
CA THR A 136 -36.97 -44.88 -1.98
C THR A 136 -38.14 -45.18 -1.04
N ASN A 137 -37.89 -45.21 0.27
CA ASN A 137 -38.90 -45.53 1.27
C ASN A 137 -39.92 -44.41 1.44
N ASN A 138 -39.48 -43.16 1.32
CA ASN A 138 -40.31 -41.97 1.47
C ASN A 138 -40.05 -41.02 0.31
N PRO A 139 -40.61 -41.25 -0.89
CA PRO A 139 -40.37 -40.38 -2.04
C PRO A 139 -40.92 -38.97 -1.80
N PRO A 140 -40.27 -37.91 -2.32
CA PRO A 140 -40.76 -36.54 -2.18
C PRO A 140 -42.18 -36.39 -2.74
N THR A 141 -43.10 -35.78 -2.00
CA THR A 141 -44.53 -35.63 -2.33
C THR A 141 -44.84 -34.51 -3.35
N TYR A 142 -43.85 -34.03 -4.11
CA TYR A 142 -44.00 -32.87 -5.00
C TYR A 142 -44.71 -33.17 -6.32
N ASN A 143 -45.26 -32.11 -6.93
CA ASN A 143 -45.74 -32.13 -8.31
C ASN A 143 -44.71 -32.80 -9.22
N SER A 144 -45.16 -33.71 -10.07
CA SER A 144 -44.32 -34.49 -11.01
C SER A 144 -43.56 -33.64 -12.04
N LYS A 145 -43.70 -32.30 -12.01
CA LYS A 145 -43.07 -31.33 -12.91
C LYS A 145 -42.54 -30.14 -12.11
N LEU A 146 -41.31 -29.72 -12.41
CA LEU A 146 -40.67 -28.50 -11.90
C LEU A 146 -40.74 -27.44 -13.01
N ASP A 147 -41.84 -26.68 -13.06
CA ASP A 147 -42.12 -25.75 -14.16
C ASP A 147 -41.60 -24.33 -13.91
N THR A 148 -41.41 -23.94 -12.65
CA THR A 148 -40.87 -22.63 -12.27
C THR A 148 -39.57 -22.73 -11.46
N PRO A 149 -38.73 -21.67 -11.45
CA PRO A 149 -37.57 -21.59 -10.57
C PRO A 149 -37.92 -21.77 -9.08
N ASP A 150 -39.08 -21.26 -8.65
CA ASP A 150 -39.55 -21.40 -7.26
C ASP A 150 -39.90 -22.86 -6.91
N ASP A 151 -40.54 -23.59 -7.83
CA ASP A 151 -40.81 -25.03 -7.65
C ASP A 151 -39.51 -25.82 -7.45
N ARG A 152 -38.50 -25.52 -8.28
CA ARG A 152 -37.16 -26.12 -8.18
C ARG A 152 -36.50 -25.77 -6.85
N ASP A 153 -36.46 -24.49 -6.48
CA ASP A 153 -35.86 -24.02 -5.23
C ASP A 153 -36.51 -24.68 -4.00
N GLN A 154 -37.84 -24.85 -4.02
CA GLN A 154 -38.57 -25.51 -2.94
C GLN A 154 -38.27 -27.01 -2.89
N TRP A 155 -38.19 -27.67 -4.05
CA TRP A 155 -37.77 -29.06 -4.14
C TRP A 155 -36.34 -29.27 -3.62
N GLU A 156 -35.39 -28.43 -4.03
CA GLU A 156 -33.98 -28.48 -3.58
C GLU A 156 -33.84 -28.25 -2.08
N THR A 157 -34.66 -27.33 -1.53
CA THR A 157 -34.73 -27.08 -0.09
C THR A 157 -35.22 -28.32 0.66
N ASN A 158 -36.30 -28.95 0.20
CA ASN A 158 -36.82 -30.16 0.82
C ASN A 158 -35.87 -31.34 0.68
N PHE A 159 -35.27 -31.52 -0.50
CA PHE A 159 -34.23 -32.52 -0.75
C PHE A 159 -33.09 -32.39 0.27
N THR A 160 -32.59 -31.17 0.44
CA THR A 160 -31.51 -30.86 1.37
C THR A 160 -31.90 -31.17 2.82
N GLN A 161 -33.04 -30.66 3.29
CA GLN A 161 -33.43 -30.74 4.70
C GLN A 161 -33.86 -32.15 5.13
N ILE A 162 -34.55 -32.88 4.26
CA ILE A 162 -35.17 -34.16 4.61
C ILE A 162 -34.24 -35.35 4.30
N TYR A 163 -33.49 -35.28 3.20
CA TYR A 163 -32.76 -36.46 2.70
C TYR A 163 -31.25 -36.32 2.79
N VAL A 164 -30.68 -35.11 2.80
CA VAL A 164 -29.22 -34.96 2.86
C VAL A 164 -28.72 -34.69 4.27
N LEU A 165 -29.14 -33.55 4.86
CA LEU A 165 -28.60 -33.09 6.14
C LEU A 165 -28.72 -34.12 7.29
N PRO A 166 -29.79 -34.92 7.42
CA PRO A 166 -29.88 -35.92 8.49
C PRO A 166 -28.76 -36.97 8.44
N PHE A 167 -28.22 -37.25 7.25
CA PHE A 167 -27.19 -38.28 7.05
C PHE A 167 -25.78 -37.70 6.93
N THR A 168 -25.63 -36.42 6.58
CA THR A 168 -24.32 -35.79 6.35
C THR A 168 -23.85 -34.92 7.52
N ARG A 169 -24.73 -34.55 8.45
CA ARG A 169 -24.36 -33.83 9.69
C ARG A 169 -23.31 -34.59 10.50
N ASN A 170 -23.52 -35.90 10.61
CA ASN A 170 -22.58 -36.84 11.21
C ASN A 170 -22.48 -38.10 10.34
N ILE A 171 -21.53 -38.07 9.41
CA ILE A 171 -21.33 -39.15 8.45
C ILE A 171 -20.86 -40.45 9.12
N ASN A 172 -20.10 -40.35 10.22
CA ASN A 172 -19.63 -41.52 10.96
C ASN A 172 -20.79 -42.20 11.69
N GLU A 173 -21.68 -41.43 12.31
CA GLU A 173 -22.89 -41.99 12.93
C GLU A 173 -23.84 -42.59 11.89
N SER A 174 -24.08 -41.89 10.78
CA SER A 174 -25.02 -42.33 9.74
C SER A 174 -24.53 -43.60 9.03
N SER A 175 -23.23 -43.69 8.73
CA SER A 175 -22.63 -44.90 8.16
C SER A 175 -22.65 -46.06 9.14
N ALA A 176 -22.38 -45.85 10.43
CA ALA A 176 -22.45 -46.88 11.46
C ALA A 176 -23.88 -47.42 11.63
N GLN A 177 -24.89 -46.56 11.66
CA GLN A 177 -26.30 -46.96 11.74
C GLN A 177 -26.73 -47.80 10.53
N PHE A 178 -26.34 -47.39 9.32
CA PHE A 178 -26.68 -48.13 8.12
C PHE A 178 -25.93 -49.46 8.02
N ARG A 179 -24.66 -49.50 8.43
CA ARG A 179 -23.89 -50.74 8.53
C ARG A 179 -24.58 -51.73 9.46
N ALA A 180 -24.99 -51.30 10.65
CA ALA A 180 -25.74 -52.13 11.59
C ALA A 180 -27.07 -52.63 11.00
N GLN A 181 -27.76 -51.82 10.20
CA GLN A 181 -28.98 -52.24 9.49
C GLN A 181 -28.70 -53.31 8.43
N ILE A 182 -27.61 -53.19 7.67
CA ILE A 182 -27.20 -54.22 6.70
C ILE A 182 -26.88 -55.52 7.44
N GLU A 183 -26.10 -55.44 8.51
CA GLU A 183 -25.67 -56.58 9.33
C GLU A 183 -26.85 -57.36 9.92
N GLN A 184 -27.88 -56.67 10.43
CA GLN A 184 -29.11 -57.30 10.91
C GLN A 184 -29.82 -58.14 9.83
N ASN A 185 -29.61 -57.82 8.55
CA ASN A 185 -30.21 -58.52 7.42
C ASN A 185 -29.28 -59.58 6.80
N MET A 186 -28.05 -59.74 7.29
CA MET A 186 -27.09 -60.75 6.81
C MET A 186 -27.31 -62.14 7.42
N LYS A 187 -26.87 -63.20 6.72
CA LYS A 187 -26.91 -64.58 7.23
C LYS A 187 -25.83 -64.78 8.30
N LYS A 188 -26.11 -65.63 9.30
CA LYS A 188 -25.24 -65.90 10.47
C LYS A 188 -23.77 -66.26 10.15
N ASP A 189 -23.49 -66.87 9.00
CA ASP A 189 -22.12 -67.27 8.62
C ASP A 189 -21.30 -66.09 8.04
N ASP A 190 -21.94 -65.07 7.49
CA ASP A 190 -21.28 -63.85 7.01
C ASP A 190 -20.95 -62.90 8.18
N VAL A 191 -21.79 -62.90 9.23
CA VAL A 191 -21.60 -62.14 10.49
C VAL A 191 -20.34 -62.58 11.26
N LYS A 192 -19.88 -63.82 11.12
CA LYS A 192 -18.68 -64.32 11.83
C LYS A 192 -17.38 -63.63 11.42
N LYS A 193 -17.28 -63.06 10.21
CA LYS A 193 -16.14 -62.23 9.80
C LYS A 193 -16.27 -60.77 10.28
N SER A 194 -17.50 -60.29 10.48
CA SER A 194 -17.85 -58.98 11.07
C SER A 194 -17.50 -58.87 12.56
N LEU A 195 -17.50 -60.00 13.29
CA LEU A 195 -17.31 -60.05 14.74
C LEU A 195 -16.04 -59.36 15.26
N LEU A 196 -14.92 -59.42 14.51
CA LEU A 196 -13.66 -58.76 14.90
C LEU A 196 -13.78 -57.23 14.80
N GLU A 197 -14.43 -56.75 13.75
CA GLU A 197 -14.67 -55.33 13.50
C GLU A 197 -15.70 -54.78 14.50
N GLU A 198 -16.72 -55.56 14.87
CA GLU A 198 -17.70 -55.23 15.92
C GLU A 198 -17.07 -55.15 17.32
N GLN A 199 -16.11 -56.03 17.65
CA GLN A 199 -15.37 -55.98 18.92
C GLN A 199 -14.49 -54.74 19.01
N ILE A 200 -13.86 -54.34 17.90
CA ILE A 200 -13.03 -53.14 17.79
C ILE A 200 -13.89 -51.86 17.80
N ASN A 201 -15.07 -51.89 17.17
CA ASN A 201 -16.05 -50.80 17.17
C ASN A 201 -16.94 -50.77 18.42
N GLN A 202 -16.76 -51.68 19.37
CA GLN A 202 -17.50 -51.75 20.64
C GLN A 202 -19.01 -51.91 20.48
N THR A 203 -19.53 -52.31 19.32
CA THR A 203 -20.97 -52.42 19.07
C THR A 203 -21.56 -53.73 19.58
N ASN A 204 -20.72 -54.70 19.95
CA ASN A 204 -21.15 -55.98 20.51
C ASN A 204 -21.60 -55.90 21.96
N SER A 205 -22.68 -56.62 22.31
CA SER A 205 -23.10 -56.80 23.69
C SER A 205 -22.08 -57.67 24.43
N MET A 206 -21.38 -57.08 25.39
CA MET A 206 -20.35 -57.72 26.20
C MET A 206 -20.82 -57.84 27.65
N ASP A 207 -20.57 -58.98 28.29
CA ASP A 207 -20.91 -59.15 29.70
C ASP A 207 -20.01 -58.30 30.61
N GLU A 208 -20.47 -58.07 31.84
CA GLU A 208 -19.80 -57.21 32.83
C GLU A 208 -18.39 -57.72 33.17
N LYS A 209 -18.20 -59.04 33.20
CA LYS A 209 -16.91 -59.66 33.50
C LYS A 209 -15.91 -59.37 32.38
N TYR A 210 -16.29 -59.57 31.12
CA TYR A 210 -15.45 -59.27 29.96
C TYR A 210 -15.09 -57.77 29.92
N CYS A 211 -16.07 -56.89 30.17
CA CYS A 211 -15.85 -55.45 30.21
C CYS A 211 -14.82 -55.05 31.27
N ASN A 212 -14.90 -55.63 32.47
CA ASN A 212 -13.98 -55.35 33.58
C ASN A 212 -12.58 -55.96 33.36
N GLU A 213 -12.48 -57.15 32.77
CA GLU A 213 -11.21 -57.84 32.55
C GLU A 213 -10.42 -57.28 31.36
N ASN A 214 -11.10 -56.89 30.28
CA ASN A 214 -10.45 -56.56 29.00
C ASN A 214 -10.52 -55.07 28.62
N LEU A 215 -11.31 -54.27 29.34
CA LEU A 215 -11.47 -52.83 29.14
C LEU A 215 -11.61 -52.45 27.64
N PRO A 216 -12.57 -53.05 26.91
CA PRO A 216 -12.72 -52.85 25.47
C PRO A 216 -12.85 -51.37 25.08
N SER A 217 -13.38 -50.53 25.99
CA SER A 217 -13.42 -49.07 25.93
C SER A 217 -12.08 -48.39 25.60
N LEU A 218 -10.95 -48.97 25.99
CA LEU A 218 -9.60 -48.46 25.69
C LEU A 218 -9.16 -48.72 24.25
N TRP A 219 -9.74 -49.73 23.60
CA TRP A 219 -9.35 -50.19 22.26
C TRP A 219 -10.26 -49.67 21.15
N ARG A 220 -11.13 -48.69 21.43
CA ARG A 220 -12.00 -48.06 20.41
C ARG A 220 -11.18 -47.45 19.29
N ILE A 221 -11.73 -47.56 18.09
CA ILE A 221 -11.36 -46.67 16.99
C ILE A 221 -11.83 -45.26 17.33
N ILE A 222 -10.88 -44.33 17.34
CA ILE A 222 -11.13 -42.91 17.53
C ILE A 222 -10.80 -42.14 16.26
N CYS A 223 -11.59 -41.09 15.98
CA CYS A 223 -11.27 -40.19 14.88
C CYS A 223 -10.11 -39.26 15.28
N LYS A 224 -9.33 -38.85 14.27
CA LYS A 224 -8.24 -37.88 14.41
C LYS A 224 -8.82 -36.47 14.48
N ILE A 225 -8.41 -35.73 15.52
CA ILE A 225 -8.70 -34.31 15.65
C ILE A 225 -7.62 -33.58 14.85
N ASP A 226 -8.01 -32.94 13.76
CA ASP A 226 -7.16 -32.08 12.93
C ASP A 226 -8.01 -31.03 12.21
N PHE A 227 -7.36 -30.14 11.45
CA PHE A 227 -8.03 -29.10 10.67
C PHE A 227 -9.16 -29.62 9.77
N ASN A 228 -8.98 -30.79 9.13
CA ASN A 228 -9.96 -31.30 8.18
C ASN A 228 -11.21 -31.82 8.91
N SER A 229 -11.05 -32.51 10.05
CA SER A 229 -12.20 -32.94 10.85
C SER A 229 -12.94 -31.74 11.46
N PHE A 230 -12.22 -30.70 11.89
CA PHE A 230 -12.81 -29.45 12.35
C PHE A 230 -13.61 -28.74 11.25
N ARG A 231 -13.03 -28.56 10.07
CA ARG A 231 -13.71 -27.94 8.92
C ARG A 231 -14.94 -28.72 8.49
N ALA A 232 -14.85 -30.04 8.43
CA ALA A 232 -15.98 -30.91 8.09
C ALA A 232 -17.12 -30.77 9.09
N TYR A 233 -16.81 -30.78 10.40
CA TYR A 233 -17.79 -30.56 11.46
C TYR A 233 -18.47 -29.19 11.36
N TYR A 234 -17.72 -28.14 11.05
CA TYR A 234 -18.29 -26.81 10.86
C TYR A 234 -19.26 -26.75 9.66
N ILE A 235 -18.85 -27.28 8.51
CA ILE A 235 -19.61 -27.21 7.25
C ILE A 235 -20.87 -28.10 7.30
N SER A 236 -20.87 -29.15 8.13
CA SER A 236 -21.96 -30.13 8.16
C SER A 236 -23.31 -29.54 8.63
N GLU A 237 -23.31 -28.42 9.34
CA GLU A 237 -24.50 -27.69 9.76
C GLU A 237 -24.55 -26.28 9.13
N PRO A 238 -25.43 -26.05 8.13
CA PRO A 238 -25.53 -24.76 7.44
C PRO A 238 -25.82 -23.56 8.35
N LYS A 239 -26.48 -23.77 9.51
CA LYS A 239 -26.73 -22.71 10.49
C LYS A 239 -25.44 -22.14 11.09
N ASN A 240 -24.34 -22.90 11.10
CA ASN A 240 -23.06 -22.45 11.64
C ASN A 240 -22.51 -21.21 10.94
N ILE A 241 -22.83 -21.00 9.65
CA ILE A 241 -22.43 -19.80 8.91
C ILE A 241 -22.95 -18.52 9.58
N ARG A 242 -24.16 -18.58 10.16
CA ARG A 242 -24.79 -17.44 10.85
C ARG A 242 -24.41 -17.37 12.32
N LYS A 243 -24.23 -18.53 12.96
CA LYS A 243 -23.93 -18.62 14.41
C LYS A 243 -22.46 -18.34 14.73
N TYR A 244 -21.57 -18.67 13.80
CA TYR A 244 -20.13 -18.56 13.91
C TYR A 244 -19.57 -17.96 12.61
N PRO A 245 -19.91 -16.69 12.32
CA PRO A 245 -19.58 -16.04 11.05
C PRO A 245 -18.08 -15.72 10.92
N PHE A 246 -17.35 -15.60 12.02
CA PHE A 246 -15.90 -15.42 11.97
C PHE A 246 -15.23 -16.69 11.43
N LEU A 247 -15.64 -17.87 11.89
CA LEU A 247 -15.13 -19.15 11.35
C LEU A 247 -15.39 -19.31 9.85
N ASN A 248 -16.54 -18.84 9.36
CA ASN A 248 -16.84 -18.84 7.91
C ASN A 248 -15.81 -18.03 7.12
N ILE A 249 -15.41 -16.86 7.64
CA ILE A 249 -14.38 -16.02 7.02
C ILE A 249 -13.02 -16.70 7.16
N PHE A 250 -12.66 -17.18 8.35
CA PHE A 250 -11.42 -17.91 8.59
C PHE A 250 -11.20 -19.04 7.56
N PHE A 251 -12.18 -19.92 7.36
CA PHE A 251 -12.04 -21.02 6.39
C PHE A 251 -11.88 -20.56 4.94
N LYS A 252 -12.47 -19.41 4.57
CA LYS A 252 -12.31 -18.83 3.23
C LYS A 252 -10.91 -18.27 2.98
N TYR A 253 -10.27 -17.73 4.01
CA TYR A 253 -8.94 -17.11 3.92
C TYR A 253 -7.82 -18.01 4.47
N PHE A 254 -8.11 -19.26 4.84
CA PHE A 254 -7.18 -20.17 5.51
C PHE A 254 -5.84 -20.32 4.79
N GLU A 255 -5.85 -20.42 3.46
CA GLU A 255 -4.63 -20.58 2.64
C GLU A 255 -3.82 -19.27 2.52
N ASP A 256 -4.48 -18.12 2.64
CA ASP A 256 -3.86 -16.80 2.47
C ASP A 256 -3.31 -16.25 3.78
N LEU A 257 -3.94 -16.55 4.93
CA LEU A 257 -3.53 -16.06 6.25
C LEU A 257 -2.04 -16.34 6.58
N PRO A 258 -1.48 -17.55 6.34
CA PRO A 258 -0.07 -17.82 6.60
C PRO A 258 0.91 -17.03 5.71
N LEU A 259 0.44 -16.41 4.64
CA LEU A 259 1.28 -15.57 3.77
C LEU A 259 1.57 -14.21 4.43
N ILE A 260 0.67 -13.70 5.26
CA ILE A 260 0.75 -12.35 5.84
C ILE A 260 1.97 -12.21 6.75
N LYS A 261 2.42 -13.29 7.40
CA LYS A 261 3.61 -13.30 8.27
C LYS A 261 4.89 -12.78 7.60
N TYR A 262 4.95 -12.86 6.26
CA TYR A 262 6.09 -12.37 5.48
C TYR A 262 6.14 -10.84 5.34
N LEU A 263 5.07 -10.13 5.71
CA LEU A 263 4.97 -8.69 5.56
C LEU A 263 5.87 -7.92 6.56
N TYR A 264 5.81 -8.28 7.83
CA TYR A 264 6.56 -7.56 8.88
C TYR A 264 8.09 -7.59 8.67
N PRO A 265 8.73 -8.75 8.39
CA PRO A 265 10.16 -8.78 8.09
C PRO A 265 10.58 -7.83 6.95
N MET A 266 9.74 -7.70 5.92
CA MET A 266 10.02 -6.78 4.81
C MET A 266 9.95 -5.33 5.26
N VAL A 267 8.84 -4.94 5.88
CA VAL A 267 8.63 -3.55 6.35
C VAL A 267 9.75 -3.13 7.31
N LYS A 268 10.11 -4.01 8.25
CA LYS A 268 11.21 -3.79 9.19
C LYS A 268 12.54 -3.55 8.49
N PHE A 269 12.91 -4.39 7.51
CA PHE A 269 14.16 -4.23 6.78
C PHE A 269 14.18 -2.96 5.92
N ILE A 270 13.06 -2.63 5.26
CA ILE A 270 12.90 -1.38 4.49
C ILE A 270 13.08 -0.16 5.40
N GLN A 271 12.47 -0.16 6.59
CA GLN A 271 12.65 0.92 7.57
C GLN A 271 14.12 1.06 7.99
N MET A 272 14.84 -0.06 8.18
CA MET A 272 16.28 -0.03 8.47
C MET A 272 17.10 0.57 7.32
N LEU A 273 16.80 0.22 6.07
CA LEU A 273 17.43 0.80 4.89
C LEU A 273 17.16 2.31 4.79
N ASN A 274 15.90 2.72 4.93
CA ASN A 274 15.51 4.14 4.90
C ASN A 274 16.24 4.94 5.98
N ASN A 275 16.30 4.42 7.21
CA ASN A 275 16.94 5.12 8.33
C ASN A 275 18.46 5.26 8.15
N LYS A 276 19.13 4.26 7.56
CA LYS A 276 20.60 4.28 7.39
C LYS A 276 21.05 4.99 6.11
N LEU A 277 20.30 4.85 5.01
CA LEU A 277 20.75 5.26 3.67
C LEU A 277 19.94 6.43 3.08
N GLY A 278 18.77 6.75 3.64
CA GLY A 278 17.90 7.81 3.14
C GLY A 278 18.62 9.16 3.08
N TYR A 279 18.46 9.87 1.97
CA TYR A 279 19.11 11.15 1.61
C TYR A 279 20.65 11.11 1.53
N LYS A 280 21.30 9.98 1.83
CA LYS A 280 22.77 9.80 1.82
C LYS A 280 23.24 9.00 0.61
N LEU A 281 22.39 8.14 0.07
CA LEU A 281 22.72 7.24 -1.03
C LEU A 281 22.31 7.84 -2.38
N LEU A 282 23.27 7.95 -3.32
CA LEU A 282 22.98 8.28 -4.72
C LEU A 282 22.36 7.09 -5.45
N ARG A 283 21.47 7.35 -6.41
CA ARG A 283 20.82 6.31 -7.23
C ARG A 283 21.82 5.40 -7.95
N GLU A 284 22.86 5.98 -8.55
CA GLU A 284 23.90 5.22 -9.26
C GLU A 284 24.75 4.36 -8.31
N ASP A 285 24.93 4.79 -7.06
CA ASP A 285 25.63 4.01 -6.05
C ASP A 285 24.75 2.89 -5.49
N ALA A 286 23.44 3.11 -5.40
CA ALA A 286 22.48 2.07 -5.04
C ALA A 286 22.53 0.89 -6.03
N LYS A 287 22.63 1.17 -7.32
CA LYS A 287 22.77 0.15 -8.39
C LYS A 287 24.04 -0.70 -8.24
N LYS A 288 25.12 -0.12 -7.71
CA LYS A 288 26.44 -0.80 -7.57
C LYS A 288 26.62 -1.46 -6.21
N THR A 289 26.00 -0.92 -5.18
CA THR A 289 26.13 -1.39 -3.80
C THR A 289 25.28 -2.64 -3.59
N THR A 290 25.91 -3.72 -3.13
CA THR A 290 25.20 -4.96 -2.81
C THR A 290 24.73 -4.99 -1.37
N PHE A 291 23.73 -5.82 -1.04
CA PHE A 291 23.33 -6.02 0.35
C PHE A 291 24.49 -6.46 1.24
N ARG A 292 25.38 -7.32 0.73
CA ARG A 292 26.60 -7.75 1.42
C ARG A 292 27.51 -6.57 1.75
N MET A 293 27.83 -5.74 0.75
CA MET A 293 28.68 -4.56 0.95
C MET A 293 28.07 -3.61 1.98
N PHE A 294 26.75 -3.41 1.93
CA PHE A 294 26.03 -2.60 2.91
C PHE A 294 26.11 -3.19 4.32
N ILE A 295 25.86 -4.49 4.49
CA ILE A 295 25.92 -5.15 5.80
C ILE A 295 27.35 -5.13 6.35
N GLU A 296 28.35 -5.45 5.53
CA GLU A 296 29.78 -5.46 5.91
C GLU A 296 30.33 -4.05 6.19
N SER A 297 29.64 -2.98 5.77
CA SER A 297 30.03 -1.60 6.08
C SER A 297 29.73 -1.20 7.53
N GLU A 298 28.94 -1.99 8.26
CA GLU A 298 28.60 -1.71 9.65
C GLU A 298 29.80 -1.96 10.58
N GLY A 299 30.29 -0.89 11.21
CA GLY A 299 31.45 -0.98 12.12
C GLY A 299 31.13 -1.53 13.51
N ASP A 300 29.85 -1.47 13.92
CA ASP A 300 29.38 -2.01 15.20
C ASP A 300 28.91 -3.46 15.03
N LYS A 301 29.40 -4.35 15.90
CA LYS A 301 29.12 -5.79 15.79
C LYS A 301 27.66 -6.14 16.10
N GLU A 302 27.04 -5.47 17.07
CA GLU A 302 25.64 -5.74 17.41
C GLU A 302 24.71 -5.25 16.29
N ALA A 303 25.01 -4.08 15.74
CA ALA A 303 24.32 -3.54 14.57
C ALA A 303 24.52 -4.43 13.33
N TYR A 304 25.73 -4.96 13.12
CA TYR A 304 26.03 -5.92 12.05
C TYR A 304 25.18 -7.19 12.18
N ASP A 305 25.18 -7.80 13.37
CA ASP A 305 24.43 -9.04 13.64
C ASP A 305 22.91 -8.81 13.50
N ALA A 306 22.40 -7.68 14.01
CA ALA A 306 20.99 -7.30 13.89
C ALA A 306 20.58 -7.05 12.43
N LEU A 307 21.42 -6.34 11.67
CA LEU A 307 21.18 -6.03 10.25
C LEU A 307 21.25 -7.30 9.39
N GLY A 308 22.24 -8.15 9.62
CA GLY A 308 22.37 -9.45 8.95
C GLY A 308 21.18 -10.37 9.21
N LYS A 309 20.69 -10.43 10.46
CA LYS A 309 19.47 -11.16 10.80
C LYS A 309 18.25 -10.61 10.06
N SER A 310 18.05 -9.29 10.10
CA SER A 310 16.92 -8.62 9.42
C SER A 310 16.94 -8.85 7.90
N PHE A 311 18.13 -8.78 7.28
CA PHE A 311 18.29 -9.10 5.86
C PHE A 311 17.94 -10.55 5.55
N ASN A 312 18.36 -11.52 6.37
CA ASN A 312 18.02 -12.93 6.14
C ASN A 312 16.51 -13.17 6.20
N GLU A 313 15.82 -12.55 7.16
CA GLU A 313 14.35 -12.62 7.28
C GLU A 313 13.67 -11.98 6.05
N PHE A 314 14.15 -10.81 5.61
CA PHE A 314 13.72 -10.15 4.37
C PHE A 314 13.93 -11.03 3.12
N GLN A 315 15.12 -11.62 2.96
CA GLN A 315 15.46 -12.45 1.81
C GLN A 315 14.52 -13.66 1.71
N VAL A 316 14.29 -14.35 2.83
CA VAL A 316 13.36 -15.50 2.89
C VAL A 316 11.95 -15.07 2.51
N ALA A 317 11.47 -13.96 3.09
CA ALA A 317 10.15 -13.44 2.81
C ALA A 317 9.99 -13.05 1.33
N TYR A 318 10.95 -12.30 0.79
CA TYR A 318 10.92 -11.81 -0.59
C TYR A 318 10.90 -12.96 -1.59
N ASN A 319 11.85 -13.89 -1.46
CA ASN A 319 12.02 -14.99 -2.41
C ASN A 319 10.82 -15.96 -2.39
N PHE A 320 10.17 -16.11 -1.25
CA PHE A 320 8.92 -16.86 -1.16
C PHE A 320 7.77 -16.13 -1.88
N MET A 321 7.58 -14.84 -1.59
CA MET A 321 6.42 -14.09 -2.06
C MET A 321 6.49 -13.65 -3.52
N ILE A 322 7.68 -13.36 -4.05
CA ILE A 322 7.86 -12.89 -5.43
C ILE A 322 7.26 -13.87 -6.46
N ASN A 323 7.30 -15.17 -6.15
CA ASN A 323 6.75 -16.22 -7.00
C ASN A 323 5.20 -16.28 -6.97
N LYS A 324 4.58 -15.78 -5.90
CA LYS A 324 3.11 -15.73 -5.74
C LYS A 324 2.48 -14.53 -6.45
N VAL A 325 3.21 -13.42 -6.56
CA VAL A 325 2.71 -12.17 -7.13
C VAL A 325 2.86 -12.15 -8.65
N LYS A 326 1.77 -12.11 -9.41
CA LYS A 326 1.83 -12.15 -10.89
C LYS A 326 1.80 -10.77 -11.54
N ARG A 327 1.29 -9.77 -10.82
CA ARG A 327 0.95 -8.46 -11.37
C ARG A 327 1.30 -7.38 -10.37
N TYR A 328 1.57 -6.20 -10.90
CA TYR A 328 1.64 -4.97 -10.13
C TYR A 328 0.68 -3.97 -10.77
N GLN A 329 -0.31 -3.51 -10.00
CA GLN A 329 -1.40 -2.69 -10.53
C GLN A 329 -2.00 -3.30 -11.82
N CYS A 330 -1.98 -2.59 -12.95
CA CYS A 330 -2.48 -3.09 -14.23
C CYS A 330 -1.45 -3.87 -15.06
N HIS A 331 -0.20 -4.03 -14.62
CA HIS A 331 0.88 -4.64 -15.40
C HIS A 331 1.16 -6.08 -14.97
N ASP A 332 1.44 -6.93 -15.94
CA ASP A 332 1.96 -8.27 -15.67
C ASP A 332 3.44 -8.18 -15.35
N LEU A 333 3.87 -8.83 -14.26
CA LEU A 333 5.28 -8.96 -13.94
C LEU A 333 5.93 -10.00 -14.87
N PRO A 334 7.22 -9.85 -15.19
CA PRO A 334 7.96 -10.85 -15.95
C PRO A 334 7.83 -12.26 -15.37
N ARG A 335 7.81 -13.28 -16.26
CA ARG A 335 7.73 -14.69 -15.84
C ARG A 335 8.94 -15.12 -15.01
N ILE A 336 10.12 -14.62 -15.40
CA ILE A 336 11.37 -14.82 -14.67
C ILE A 336 11.51 -13.64 -13.72
N LYS A 337 11.54 -13.91 -12.42
CA LYS A 337 11.61 -12.89 -11.38
C LYS A 337 12.90 -13.04 -10.59
N PRO A 338 13.46 -11.93 -10.07
CA PRO A 338 14.69 -11.96 -9.29
C PRO A 338 14.52 -12.80 -8.03
N GLN A 339 15.54 -13.60 -7.72
CA GLN A 339 15.71 -14.26 -6.42
C GLN A 339 16.85 -13.55 -5.71
N ILE A 340 16.51 -12.78 -4.68
CA ILE A 340 17.46 -11.96 -3.95
C ILE A 340 18.45 -12.84 -3.20
N THR A 341 19.71 -12.46 -3.28
CA THR A 341 20.80 -12.94 -2.43
C THR A 341 21.55 -11.72 -1.91
N ASP A 342 22.44 -11.92 -0.94
CA ASP A 342 23.29 -10.84 -0.41
C ASP A 342 24.19 -10.17 -1.47
N LYS A 343 24.42 -10.82 -2.61
CA LYS A 343 25.17 -10.27 -3.75
C LYS A 343 24.36 -9.35 -4.66
N PHE A 344 23.04 -9.28 -4.48
CA PHE A 344 22.19 -8.40 -5.30
C PHE A 344 22.34 -6.95 -4.86
N SER A 345 22.07 -6.04 -5.79
CA SER A 345 22.03 -4.60 -5.50
C SER A 345 20.95 -4.29 -4.46
N ILE A 346 21.27 -3.33 -3.58
CA ILE A 346 20.33 -2.86 -2.55
C ILE A 346 19.05 -2.26 -3.12
N ILE A 347 19.02 -1.87 -4.41
CA ILE A 347 17.84 -1.30 -5.09
C ILE A 347 16.61 -2.20 -4.99
N TYR A 348 16.79 -3.52 -4.91
CA TYR A 348 15.69 -4.49 -4.74
C TYR A 348 15.02 -4.42 -3.34
N GLY A 349 15.64 -3.74 -2.39
CA GLY A 349 15.12 -3.48 -1.05
C GLY A 349 14.58 -2.06 -0.86
N LEU A 350 14.68 -1.20 -1.87
CA LEU A 350 14.24 0.19 -1.83
C LEU A 350 12.85 0.33 -2.46
N ILE A 351 11.99 1.15 -1.86
CA ILE A 351 10.63 1.37 -2.34
C ILE A 351 10.64 2.30 -3.54
N GLU A 352 10.33 1.77 -4.72
CA GLU A 352 10.14 2.54 -5.94
C GLU A 352 9.06 1.91 -6.83
N GLY A 353 8.13 2.73 -7.31
CA GLY A 353 7.10 2.30 -8.27
C GLY A 353 7.60 2.04 -9.69
N LYS A 354 8.91 1.90 -9.89
CA LYS A 354 9.58 1.73 -11.18
C LYS A 354 10.78 0.77 -11.08
N ASP A 355 11.26 0.32 -12.24
CA ASP A 355 12.45 -0.51 -12.42
C ASP A 355 12.47 -1.75 -11.49
N GLU A 356 13.61 -2.03 -10.84
CA GLU A 356 13.76 -3.15 -9.90
C GLU A 356 12.88 -3.04 -8.65
N GLY A 357 12.50 -1.81 -8.25
CA GLY A 357 11.68 -1.57 -7.06
C GLY A 357 10.24 -2.08 -7.19
N ILE A 358 9.73 -2.19 -8.43
CA ILE A 358 8.36 -2.66 -8.72
C ILE A 358 8.05 -3.98 -8.02
N TYR A 359 9.01 -4.91 -7.99
CA TYR A 359 8.81 -6.24 -7.42
C TYR A 359 8.49 -6.17 -5.92
N LEU A 360 9.19 -5.32 -5.18
CA LEU A 360 8.96 -5.15 -3.76
C LEU A 360 7.61 -4.47 -3.50
N CYS A 361 7.29 -3.42 -4.27
CA CYS A 361 6.00 -2.74 -4.19
C CYS A 361 4.83 -3.70 -4.44
N ALA A 362 4.96 -4.59 -5.44
CA ALA A 362 3.93 -5.58 -5.76
C ALA A 362 3.72 -6.61 -4.66
N ILE A 363 4.81 -7.05 -3.99
CA ILE A 363 4.71 -7.97 -2.85
C ILE A 363 4.00 -7.31 -1.67
N LEU A 364 4.40 -6.08 -1.31
CA LEU A 364 3.80 -5.37 -0.20
C LEU A 364 2.32 -5.10 -0.44
N GLU A 365 1.95 -4.62 -1.63
CA GLU A 365 0.54 -4.39 -2.01
C GLU A 365 -0.27 -5.69 -1.91
N TYR A 366 0.28 -6.81 -2.41
CA TYR A 366 -0.38 -8.11 -2.34
C TYR A 366 -0.65 -8.56 -0.90
N LEU A 367 0.38 -8.52 -0.03
CA LEU A 367 0.27 -8.95 1.37
C LEU A 367 -0.65 -8.05 2.19
N ILE A 368 -0.56 -6.73 1.97
CA ILE A 368 -1.41 -5.75 2.66
C ILE A 368 -2.87 -5.90 2.23
N ASN A 369 -3.11 -6.16 0.93
CA ASN A 369 -4.46 -6.45 0.45
C ASN A 369 -5.04 -7.72 1.09
N ILE A 370 -4.24 -8.77 1.31
CA ILE A 370 -4.71 -9.97 2.03
C ILE A 370 -5.17 -9.59 3.45
N GLN A 371 -4.31 -8.93 4.24
CA GLN A 371 -4.65 -8.55 5.62
C GLN A 371 -5.86 -7.62 5.67
N ASN A 372 -5.86 -6.55 4.88
CA ASN A 372 -6.94 -5.57 4.88
C ASN A 372 -8.26 -6.17 4.39
N THR A 373 -8.22 -7.05 3.39
CA THR A 373 -9.43 -7.74 2.92
C THR A 373 -9.98 -8.65 4.01
N PHE A 374 -9.14 -9.45 4.66
CA PHE A 374 -9.56 -10.30 5.77
C PHE A 374 -10.20 -9.47 6.91
N LEU A 375 -9.48 -8.46 7.42
CA LEU A 375 -9.97 -7.59 8.50
C LEU A 375 -11.21 -6.79 8.07
N GLY A 376 -11.28 -6.36 6.82
CA GLY A 376 -12.45 -5.71 6.23
C GLY A 376 -13.68 -6.61 6.22
N LYS A 377 -13.52 -7.90 5.92
CA LYS A 377 -14.61 -8.88 6.03
C LYS A 377 -15.04 -9.10 7.47
N ILE A 378 -14.11 -9.09 8.43
CA ILE A 378 -14.44 -9.16 9.87
C ILE A 378 -15.25 -7.94 10.31
N MET A 379 -14.84 -6.71 9.94
CA MET A 379 -15.59 -5.49 10.24
C MET A 379 -16.99 -5.47 9.62
N SER A 380 -17.19 -6.21 8.53
CA SER A 380 -18.49 -6.33 7.83
C SER A 380 -19.42 -7.39 8.44
N ILE A 381 -19.01 -8.11 9.50
CA ILE A 381 -19.88 -9.06 10.19
C ILE A 381 -21.02 -8.27 10.87
N PRO A 382 -22.29 -8.68 10.72
CA PRO A 382 -23.42 -7.98 11.34
C PRO A 382 -23.28 -7.88 12.87
N PRO A 383 -23.73 -6.77 13.50
CA PRO A 383 -23.84 -6.67 14.95
C PRO A 383 -24.58 -7.85 15.57
N GLU A 384 -24.21 -8.19 16.82
CA GLU A 384 -24.81 -9.28 17.63
C GLU A 384 -24.71 -10.69 17.02
N SER A 385 -24.16 -10.85 15.82
CA SER A 385 -24.04 -12.16 15.16
C SER A 385 -22.78 -12.93 15.55
N CYS A 386 -21.83 -12.29 16.25
CA CYS A 386 -20.58 -12.91 16.67
C CYS A 386 -20.12 -12.41 18.05
N ASP A 387 -20.33 -13.24 19.07
CA ASP A 387 -19.90 -12.98 20.45
C ASP A 387 -18.38 -12.90 20.59
N SER A 388 -17.65 -13.65 19.75
CA SER A 388 -16.18 -13.70 19.76
C SER A 388 -15.50 -12.39 19.40
N LEU A 389 -16.22 -11.44 18.80
CA LEU A 389 -15.71 -10.12 18.42
C LEU A 389 -16.11 -9.03 19.40
N GLY A 390 -16.66 -9.37 20.56
CA GLY A 390 -17.08 -8.40 21.57
C GLY A 390 -15.98 -7.40 21.96
N PHE A 391 -14.71 -7.80 21.94
CA PHE A 391 -13.58 -6.92 22.25
C PHE A 391 -13.32 -5.82 21.20
N LEU A 392 -13.93 -5.90 20.02
CA LEU A 392 -13.85 -4.89 18.96
C LEU A 392 -15.05 -3.95 18.95
N GLN A 393 -16.10 -4.21 19.75
CA GLN A 393 -17.29 -3.38 19.76
C GLN A 393 -16.93 -1.96 20.21
N SER A 394 -17.36 -0.98 19.42
CA SER A 394 -17.13 0.43 19.76
C SER A 394 -17.81 0.76 21.10
N PRO A 395 -17.13 1.45 22.03
CA PRO A 395 -17.75 1.94 23.26
C PRO A 395 -18.93 2.89 23.03
N SER A 396 -19.00 3.50 21.84
CA SER A 396 -20.08 4.40 21.42
C SER A 396 -21.24 3.68 20.72
N TRP A 397 -21.19 2.35 20.59
CA TRP A 397 -22.24 1.58 19.96
C TRP A 397 -23.48 1.52 20.86
N ASP A 398 -24.63 1.88 20.31
CA ASP A 398 -25.93 1.82 20.97
C ASP A 398 -26.94 1.20 20.01
N ASP A 399 -27.51 0.05 20.41
CA ASP A 399 -28.46 -0.73 19.62
C ASP A 399 -29.76 0.04 19.33
N THR A 400 -30.03 1.12 20.05
CA THR A 400 -31.24 1.93 19.86
C THR A 400 -31.10 3.04 18.83
N THR A 401 -29.87 3.45 18.49
CA THR A 401 -29.60 4.58 17.57
C THR A 401 -28.79 4.22 16.33
N SER A 402 -28.13 3.05 16.33
CA SER A 402 -27.27 2.59 15.23
C SER A 402 -28.08 1.92 14.12
N THR A 403 -27.73 2.17 12.85
CA THR A 403 -28.38 1.56 11.70
C THR A 403 -27.68 0.25 11.29
N ILE A 404 -28.34 -0.58 10.45
CA ILE A 404 -27.76 -1.81 9.90
C ILE A 404 -26.48 -1.53 9.09
N ASP A 405 -26.33 -0.31 8.58
CA ASP A 405 -25.17 0.12 7.78
C ASP A 405 -23.98 0.56 8.64
N ASP A 406 -24.15 0.71 9.96
CA ASP A 406 -23.08 1.07 10.89
C ASP A 406 -22.32 -0.19 11.34
N THR A 407 -21.00 -0.23 11.16
CA THR A 407 -20.17 -1.37 11.58
C THR A 407 -19.86 -1.26 13.08
N PRO A 408 -20.24 -2.25 13.91
CA PRO A 408 -20.05 -2.17 15.37
C PRO A 408 -18.59 -2.42 15.76
N TYR A 409 -17.84 -3.13 14.92
CA TYR A 409 -16.48 -3.56 15.18
C TYR A 409 -15.48 -2.54 14.65
N PHE A 410 -14.72 -1.92 15.55
CA PHE A 410 -13.70 -0.96 15.21
C PHE A 410 -12.31 -1.61 15.19
N ILE A 411 -11.68 -1.62 14.02
CA ILE A 411 -10.27 -1.97 13.86
C ILE A 411 -9.50 -0.69 13.56
N ARG A 412 -8.44 -0.45 14.34
CA ARG A 412 -7.60 0.75 14.17
C ARG A 412 -7.00 0.78 12.76
N THR A 413 -7.08 1.94 12.13
CA THR A 413 -6.38 2.21 10.87
C THR A 413 -5.01 2.83 11.15
N MET A 414 -3.99 2.45 10.38
CA MET A 414 -2.61 2.92 10.57
C MET A 414 -1.81 2.87 9.26
N ARG A 415 -0.90 3.82 9.05
CA ARG A 415 0.12 3.71 8.00
C ARG A 415 1.12 2.59 8.33
N VAL A 416 1.56 1.87 7.30
CA VAL A 416 2.46 0.71 7.43
C VAL A 416 3.81 1.08 8.02
N ASP A 417 4.30 2.29 7.72
CA ASP A 417 5.57 2.83 8.23
C ASP A 417 5.57 3.10 9.74
N HIS A 418 4.40 3.17 10.38
CA HIS A 418 4.26 3.34 11.83
C HIS A 418 3.93 2.04 12.58
N ALA A 419 3.76 0.93 11.86
CA ALA A 419 3.29 -0.33 12.42
C ALA A 419 4.39 -1.08 13.16
N ILE A 420 4.02 -1.71 14.28
CA ILE A 420 4.85 -2.64 15.04
C ILE A 420 4.45 -4.09 14.75
N GLU A 421 5.27 -5.05 15.16
CA GLU A 421 5.06 -6.49 14.92
C GLU A 421 3.64 -6.97 15.23
N ASP A 422 3.10 -6.60 16.40
CA ASP A 422 1.76 -6.99 16.86
C ASP A 422 0.61 -6.52 15.97
N ASN A 423 0.85 -5.52 15.11
CA ASN A 423 -0.13 -4.98 14.19
C ASN A 423 -0.31 -5.82 12.91
N PHE A 424 0.61 -6.73 12.64
CA PHE A 424 0.57 -7.64 11.49
C PHE A 424 -0.04 -8.98 11.88
N ILE A 425 -0.77 -9.63 10.97
CA ILE A 425 -1.24 -11.00 11.19
C ILE A 425 -0.07 -11.96 10.97
N ILE A 426 0.53 -12.43 12.07
CA ILE A 426 1.58 -13.46 12.06
C ILE A 426 0.91 -14.77 12.45
N TYR A 427 0.61 -15.59 11.45
CA TYR A 427 -0.22 -16.79 11.62
C TYR A 427 0.40 -18.04 11.02
N GLU A 428 0.36 -19.13 11.79
CA GLU A 428 0.56 -20.50 11.33
C GLU A 428 -0.48 -21.39 12.01
N TRP A 429 -0.96 -22.41 11.30
CA TRP A 429 -1.93 -23.34 11.87
C TRP A 429 -1.29 -24.18 12.99
N ASN A 430 -1.94 -24.21 14.15
CA ASN A 430 -1.55 -25.04 15.29
C ASN A 430 -2.78 -25.86 15.75
N ASP A 431 -2.67 -27.19 15.69
CA ASP A 431 -3.73 -28.12 16.11
C ASP A 431 -4.08 -28.00 17.60
N GLU A 432 -3.25 -27.37 18.44
CA GLU A 432 -3.54 -27.11 19.86
C GLU A 432 -4.84 -26.32 20.06
N ILE A 433 -5.25 -25.50 19.09
CA ILE A 433 -6.53 -24.79 19.15
C ILE A 433 -7.72 -25.75 19.18
N LEU A 434 -7.55 -26.97 18.69
CA LEU A 434 -8.57 -28.02 18.70
C LEU A 434 -8.64 -28.78 20.03
N GLN A 435 -7.88 -28.37 21.06
CA GLN A 435 -8.04 -28.90 22.42
C GLN A 435 -9.46 -28.72 22.98
N TYR A 436 -10.20 -27.75 22.45
CA TYR A 436 -11.62 -27.53 22.75
C TYR A 436 -12.54 -28.47 21.94
N SER A 437 -12.15 -29.73 21.82
CA SER A 437 -12.94 -30.77 21.21
C SER A 437 -13.00 -31.99 22.10
N GLN A 438 -14.09 -32.75 22.00
CA GLN A 438 -14.31 -33.95 22.78
C GLN A 438 -14.78 -35.07 21.87
N ARG A 439 -14.26 -36.27 22.10
CA ARG A 439 -14.78 -37.48 21.45
C ARG A 439 -15.99 -37.98 22.20
N ASN A 440 -17.00 -38.42 21.48
CA ASN A 440 -18.18 -38.99 22.08
C ASN A 440 -17.80 -40.27 22.85
N LEU A 441 -18.22 -40.33 24.11
CA LEU A 441 -17.91 -41.44 25.02
C LEU A 441 -18.92 -42.58 24.93
N GLY A 442 -20.00 -42.42 24.15
CA GLY A 442 -20.97 -43.46 23.89
C GLY A 442 -20.35 -44.68 23.20
N ILE A 443 -20.91 -45.85 23.50
CA ILE A 443 -20.51 -47.12 22.91
C ILE A 443 -20.63 -47.02 21.38
N GLY A 444 -19.55 -47.37 20.66
CA GLY A 444 -19.47 -47.28 19.20
C GLY A 444 -19.41 -45.87 18.62
N LYS A 445 -19.30 -44.84 19.46
CA LYS A 445 -19.25 -43.42 19.03
C LYS A 445 -17.84 -42.81 19.06
N GLY A 446 -16.78 -43.61 19.18
CA GLY A 446 -15.40 -43.09 19.30
C GLY A 446 -14.92 -42.22 18.12
N GLN A 447 -15.55 -42.36 16.95
CA GLN A 447 -15.27 -41.56 15.76
C GLN A 447 -16.07 -40.24 15.67
N ASP A 448 -17.04 -40.04 16.56
CA ASP A 448 -17.84 -38.83 16.66
C ASP A 448 -17.09 -37.78 17.50
N ILE A 449 -16.78 -36.63 16.91
CA ILE A 449 -16.06 -35.53 17.56
C ILE A 449 -16.99 -34.34 17.65
N ILE A 450 -17.10 -33.77 18.85
CA ILE A 450 -17.85 -32.56 19.14
C ILE A 450 -16.85 -31.45 19.36
N TYR A 451 -16.93 -30.39 18.55
CA TYR A 451 -16.10 -29.20 18.68
C TYR A 451 -16.86 -28.10 19.41
N ASP A 452 -16.22 -27.47 20.40
CA ASP A 452 -16.69 -26.20 20.96
C ASP A 452 -16.34 -25.06 19.99
N LEU A 453 -17.21 -24.87 19.00
CA LEU A 453 -17.05 -23.85 17.97
C LEU A 453 -16.95 -22.44 18.55
N GLN A 454 -17.64 -22.17 19.66
CA GLN A 454 -17.60 -20.85 20.29
C GLN A 454 -16.22 -20.57 20.86
N ARG A 455 -15.64 -21.54 21.57
CA ARG A 455 -14.31 -21.37 22.15
C ARG A 455 -13.24 -21.27 21.09
N ILE A 456 -13.28 -22.12 20.06
CA ILE A 456 -12.33 -22.09 18.95
C ILE A 456 -12.44 -20.76 18.18
N GLU A 457 -13.66 -20.28 17.92
CA GLU A 457 -13.88 -19.00 17.24
C GLU A 457 -13.27 -17.83 18.03
N SER A 458 -13.46 -17.79 19.36
CA SER A 458 -12.88 -16.76 20.22
C SER A 458 -11.35 -16.77 20.25
N GLU A 459 -10.73 -17.95 20.33
CA GLU A 459 -9.26 -18.06 20.31
C GLU A 459 -8.69 -17.62 18.96
N LEU A 460 -9.32 -18.03 17.84
CA LEU A 460 -8.91 -17.58 16.51
C LEU A 460 -9.10 -16.07 16.33
N ALA A 461 -10.20 -15.50 16.82
CA ALA A 461 -10.46 -14.06 16.76
C ALA A 461 -9.39 -13.28 17.53
N ASN A 462 -9.00 -13.75 18.71
CA ASN A 462 -7.91 -13.16 19.48
C ASN A 462 -6.59 -13.21 18.70
N ILE A 463 -6.21 -14.36 18.17
CA ILE A 463 -4.94 -14.52 17.41
C ILE A 463 -4.92 -13.65 16.15
N LEU A 464 -6.02 -13.63 15.39
CA LEU A 464 -6.05 -13.07 14.04
C LEU A 464 -6.50 -11.62 13.96
N VAL A 465 -7.09 -11.05 15.02
CA VAL A 465 -7.68 -9.71 14.98
C VAL A 465 -7.24 -8.83 16.15
N GLN A 466 -6.97 -9.38 17.33
CA GLN A 466 -6.56 -8.57 18.48
C GLN A 466 -5.25 -7.82 18.19
N ASN A 467 -5.25 -6.51 18.44
CA ASN A 467 -4.16 -5.56 18.18
C ASN A 467 -3.72 -5.44 16.71
N LYS A 468 -4.43 -6.09 15.77
CA LYS A 468 -4.17 -5.97 14.34
C LYS A 468 -4.74 -4.66 13.81
N VAL A 469 -4.12 -4.14 12.77
CA VAL A 469 -4.52 -2.87 12.18
C VAL A 469 -4.93 -3.06 10.73
N HIS A 470 -5.89 -2.24 10.30
CA HIS A 470 -6.18 -2.05 8.90
C HIS A 470 -5.17 -1.04 8.34
N PHE A 471 -4.34 -1.46 7.39
CA PHE A 471 -3.33 -0.57 6.82
C PHE A 471 -3.95 0.46 5.88
N GLU A 472 -3.49 1.70 5.97
CA GLU A 472 -3.85 2.74 5.01
C GLU A 472 -3.31 2.38 3.63
N VAL A 473 -4.20 2.28 2.64
CA VAL A 473 -3.82 2.25 1.24
C VAL A 473 -3.85 3.71 0.78
N GLY A 474 -2.68 4.34 0.70
CA GLY A 474 -2.54 5.78 0.49
C GLY A 474 -3.23 6.30 -0.78
N ASN A 475 -3.41 7.62 -0.85
CA ASN A 475 -3.82 8.33 -2.07
C ASN A 475 -2.72 8.36 -3.14
N GLU A 476 -1.49 8.00 -2.75
CA GLU A 476 -0.30 7.93 -3.58
C GLU A 476 -0.11 6.51 -4.10
N GLN A 477 0.50 6.34 -5.27
CA GLN A 477 0.57 5.07 -6.01
C GLN A 477 1.30 3.92 -5.28
N LEU A 478 1.91 4.21 -4.11
CA LEU A 478 2.73 3.29 -3.33
C LEU A 478 2.21 3.15 -1.91
N VAL A 479 2.39 1.96 -1.34
CA VAL A 479 1.93 1.64 0.02
C VAL A 479 2.88 2.18 1.11
N LEU A 480 4.13 2.44 0.73
CA LEU A 480 5.14 3.11 1.53
C LEU A 480 5.68 4.30 0.72
N GLU A 481 6.22 5.30 1.41
CA GLU A 481 6.90 6.43 0.76
C GLU A 481 8.06 5.93 -0.12
N PRO A 482 8.25 6.53 -1.32
CA PRO A 482 9.42 6.24 -2.15
C PRO A 482 10.74 6.44 -1.37
N PHE A 483 11.75 5.64 -1.71
CA PHE A 483 13.09 5.83 -1.14
C PHE A 483 13.65 7.21 -1.49
N PRO A 484 14.09 8.01 -0.50
CA PRO A 484 14.62 9.33 -0.75
C PRO A 484 16.11 9.26 -1.13
N TYR A 485 16.44 9.35 -2.41
CA TYR A 485 17.84 9.41 -2.86
C TYR A 485 18.50 10.75 -2.56
N HIS A 486 19.82 10.73 -2.38
CA HIS A 486 20.64 11.92 -2.29
C HIS A 486 20.52 12.78 -3.56
N LEU A 487 20.36 14.10 -3.40
CA LEU A 487 20.17 15.09 -4.49
C LEU A 487 18.86 14.95 -5.27
N GLU A 488 17.95 14.08 -4.84
CA GLU A 488 16.64 13.90 -5.47
C GLU A 488 15.49 14.48 -4.61
N LEU A 489 15.76 15.36 -3.64
CA LEU A 489 14.72 15.94 -2.76
C LEU A 489 13.53 16.53 -3.54
N PHE A 490 13.80 17.28 -4.61
CA PHE A 490 12.77 17.92 -5.41
C PHE A 490 12.00 16.96 -6.31
N SER A 491 12.44 15.70 -6.45
CA SER A 491 11.70 14.66 -7.17
C SER A 491 10.45 14.23 -6.40
N SER A 492 10.55 14.08 -5.07
CA SER A 492 9.45 13.70 -4.20
C SER A 492 8.68 14.90 -3.67
N SER A 493 9.34 16.05 -3.49
CA SER A 493 8.73 17.25 -2.92
C SER A 493 9.16 18.54 -3.63
N MET A 494 8.79 18.68 -4.91
CA MET A 494 9.14 19.81 -5.79
C MET A 494 8.85 21.20 -5.18
N ARG A 495 7.84 21.33 -4.31
CA ARG A 495 7.42 22.60 -3.67
C ARG A 495 7.89 22.76 -2.22
N ILE A 496 8.79 21.89 -1.72
CA ILE A 496 9.17 21.85 -0.29
C ILE A 496 9.56 23.21 0.29
N LEU A 497 10.37 23.99 -0.43
CA LEU A 497 10.79 25.31 0.04
C LEU A 497 9.61 26.30 0.11
N GLY A 498 8.65 26.17 -0.81
CA GLY A 498 7.43 26.98 -0.83
C GLY A 498 6.49 26.60 0.29
N ASP A 499 6.33 25.30 0.52
CA ASP A 499 5.55 24.76 1.64
C ASP A 499 6.10 25.29 2.97
N ILE A 500 7.43 25.25 3.16
CA ILE A 500 8.08 25.79 4.36
C ILE A 500 7.90 27.31 4.47
N LYS A 501 8.10 28.08 3.38
CA LYS A 501 7.85 29.54 3.36
C LYS A 501 6.41 29.90 3.73
N SER A 502 5.45 29.03 3.43
CA SER A 502 4.03 29.26 3.75
C SER A 502 3.71 29.11 5.24
N VAL A 503 4.51 28.31 5.97
CA VAL A 503 4.33 28.03 7.40
C VAL A 503 5.27 28.89 8.26
N ILE A 504 6.51 29.10 7.81
CA ILE A 504 7.56 29.85 8.49
C ILE A 504 8.01 31.02 7.59
N PRO A 505 7.68 32.29 7.93
CA PRO A 505 8.21 33.45 7.22
C PRO A 505 9.74 33.42 7.18
N GLN A 506 10.31 33.41 5.97
CA GLN A 506 11.76 33.30 5.78
C GLN A 506 12.42 34.68 5.67
N GLU A 507 13.58 34.82 6.30
CA GLU A 507 14.43 36.01 6.30
C GLU A 507 15.81 35.67 5.70
N PRO A 508 16.48 36.62 5.02
CA PRO A 508 17.83 36.41 4.53
C PRO A 508 18.82 36.24 5.68
N ILE A 509 19.89 35.47 5.48
CA ILE A 509 20.97 35.36 6.47
C ILE A 509 21.65 36.73 6.66
N PRO A 510 21.86 37.19 7.91
CA PRO A 510 22.62 38.40 8.20
C PRO A 510 24.00 38.42 7.53
N SER A 511 24.41 39.58 6.99
CA SER A 511 25.62 39.70 6.16
C SER A 511 26.92 39.34 6.89
N ASP A 512 26.99 39.59 8.19
CA ASP A 512 28.08 39.22 9.10
C ASP A 512 28.22 37.71 9.28
N LYS A 513 27.10 36.96 9.24
CA LYS A 513 27.08 35.49 9.31
C LYS A 513 27.32 34.87 7.94
N LEU A 514 26.79 35.49 6.89
CA LEU A 514 26.92 35.02 5.51
C LEU A 514 28.39 34.94 5.07
N SER A 515 29.21 35.91 5.50
CA SER A 515 30.66 35.90 5.28
C SER A 515 31.39 34.69 5.85
N LEU A 516 30.88 34.13 6.96
CA LEU A 516 31.46 32.99 7.65
C LEU A 516 31.08 31.66 6.98
N ILE A 517 29.93 31.61 6.31
CA ILE A 517 29.39 30.41 5.65
C ILE A 517 30.03 30.19 4.27
N ILE A 518 30.24 31.27 3.51
CA ILE A 518 30.75 31.22 2.12
C ILE A 518 32.27 31.51 2.07
N GLY A 519 32.84 32.11 3.13
CA GLY A 519 34.26 32.48 3.23
C GLY A 519 34.55 33.91 2.74
N GLN A 520 35.49 34.61 3.38
CA GLN A 520 35.76 36.05 3.18
C GLN A 520 36.04 36.46 1.72
N ASN A 521 36.67 35.58 0.94
CA ASN A 521 37.04 35.85 -0.47
C ASN A 521 35.88 35.64 -1.46
N ALA A 522 34.78 35.02 -1.03
CA ALA A 522 33.60 34.77 -1.85
C ALA A 522 32.51 35.85 -1.66
N ILE A 523 32.59 36.69 -0.62
CA ILE A 523 31.60 37.76 -0.35
C ILE A 523 31.57 38.78 -1.48
N THR A 524 32.73 39.16 -2.02
CA THR A 524 32.81 40.05 -3.18
C THR A 524 32.26 39.40 -4.46
N SER A 525 32.17 38.08 -4.53
CA SER A 525 31.52 37.34 -5.64
C SER A 525 30.02 37.09 -5.40
N TYR A 526 29.59 37.01 -4.15
CA TYR A 526 28.20 36.85 -3.74
C TYR A 526 27.43 38.19 -3.73
N MET A 527 28.10 39.27 -3.29
CA MET A 527 27.58 40.66 -3.30
C MET A 527 27.88 41.39 -4.61
N SER A 528 28.93 41.03 -5.34
CA SER A 528 29.19 41.49 -6.71
C SER A 528 29.24 40.25 -7.59
N LEU A 529 28.23 40.02 -8.43
CA LEU A 529 28.11 38.83 -9.28
C LEU A 529 29.19 38.77 -10.38
N SER A 530 30.48 38.68 -10.02
CA SER A 530 31.61 38.46 -10.91
C SER A 530 31.70 36.97 -11.26
N THR A 531 31.16 36.62 -12.43
CA THR A 531 31.51 35.41 -13.18
C THR A 531 33.03 35.37 -13.39
N PHE A 532 33.59 34.17 -13.23
CA PHE A 532 35.01 33.81 -13.24
C PHE A 532 35.82 34.06 -11.96
N SER A 533 35.74 33.08 -11.05
CA SER A 533 36.96 32.51 -10.48
C SER A 533 36.89 30.99 -10.54
N SER A 534 37.18 30.45 -11.72
CA SER A 534 37.39 29.01 -11.95
C SER A 534 38.70 28.48 -11.32
N THR A 535 39.32 29.24 -10.41
CA THR A 535 40.60 28.90 -9.76
C THR A 535 40.49 28.63 -8.26
N LEU A 536 39.30 28.67 -7.66
CA LEU A 536 39.08 28.26 -6.26
C LEU A 536 38.24 26.97 -6.11
N ALA A 537 37.91 26.32 -7.23
CA ALA A 537 37.20 25.03 -7.27
C ALA A 537 38.06 23.82 -6.85
N SER A 538 39.20 24.04 -6.16
CA SER A 538 39.97 22.96 -5.55
C SER A 538 39.86 23.06 -4.02
N LYS A 539 39.23 22.05 -3.39
CA LYS A 539 39.18 21.71 -1.95
C LYS A 539 37.90 22.05 -1.16
N ASN A 540 36.69 21.92 -1.70
CA ASN A 540 35.50 21.77 -0.84
C ASN A 540 34.61 20.62 -1.33
N ASN A 541 35.08 19.38 -1.12
CA ASN A 541 34.31 18.15 -1.41
C ASN A 541 33.09 17.97 -0.48
N ASN A 542 32.85 18.87 0.49
CA ASN A 542 31.79 18.72 1.49
C ASN A 542 30.52 19.55 1.20
N SER A 543 30.44 20.34 0.11
CA SER A 543 29.23 21.15 -0.16
C SER A 543 28.02 20.32 -0.60
N SER A 544 28.22 19.20 -1.31
CA SER A 544 27.14 18.25 -1.65
C SER A 544 26.63 17.51 -0.42
N GLU A 545 27.54 17.07 0.45
CA GLU A 545 27.21 16.42 1.72
C GLU A 545 26.37 17.35 2.62
N LEU A 546 26.80 18.61 2.74
CA LEU A 546 26.08 19.66 3.44
C LEU A 546 24.67 19.89 2.87
N LEU A 547 24.52 19.81 1.55
CA LEU A 547 23.23 19.91 0.89
C LEU A 547 22.30 18.76 1.36
N SER A 548 22.76 17.51 1.37
CA SER A 548 21.98 16.37 1.91
C SER A 548 21.56 16.56 3.37
N LEU A 549 22.45 17.06 4.21
CA LEU A 549 22.14 17.32 5.62
C LEU A 549 21.01 18.35 5.75
N LEU A 550 21.05 19.39 4.91
CA LEU A 550 19.98 20.38 4.82
C LEU A 550 18.69 19.80 4.22
N GLU A 551 18.77 18.89 3.25
CA GLU A 551 17.60 18.20 2.69
C GLU A 551 16.87 17.36 3.76
N ILE A 552 17.62 16.62 4.58
CA ILE A 552 17.07 15.89 5.75
C ILE A 552 16.35 16.87 6.67
N LEU A 553 17.01 17.99 7.00
CA LEU A 553 16.44 19.00 7.89
C LEU A 553 15.16 19.63 7.33
N LEU A 554 15.14 19.99 6.04
CA LEU A 554 13.96 20.54 5.36
C LEU A 554 12.79 19.54 5.39
N CYS A 555 13.06 18.26 5.13
CA CYS A 555 12.05 17.21 5.21
C CYS A 555 11.47 17.07 6.62
N PHE A 556 12.29 17.12 7.66
CA PHE A 556 11.83 17.08 9.05
C PHE A 556 10.99 18.31 9.42
N ILE A 557 11.40 19.52 8.99
CA ILE A 557 10.62 20.74 9.21
C ILE A 557 9.24 20.63 8.54
N LYS A 558 9.20 20.18 7.28
CA LYS A 558 7.93 19.95 6.56
C LYS A 558 7.04 18.93 7.29
N ARG A 559 7.60 17.80 7.72
CA ARG A 559 6.84 16.73 8.41
C ARG A 559 6.30 17.16 9.77
N THR A 560 7.09 17.92 10.53
CA THR A 560 6.70 18.39 11.86
C THR A 560 5.78 19.61 11.83
N SER A 561 5.67 20.28 10.68
CA SER A 561 4.83 21.48 10.49
C SER A 561 5.08 22.56 11.55
N VAL A 562 6.33 22.70 12.00
CA VAL A 562 6.71 23.71 13.01
C VAL A 562 6.56 25.11 12.42
N GLY A 563 5.84 26.00 13.11
CA GLY A 563 5.61 27.38 12.68
C GLY A 563 6.49 28.43 13.36
N ASN A 564 7.24 28.08 14.40
CA ASN A 564 8.05 29.05 15.13
C ASN A 564 9.39 29.32 14.43
N GLY A 565 9.43 30.37 13.60
CA GLY A 565 10.64 30.79 12.88
C GLY A 565 11.80 31.27 13.76
N GLU A 566 11.54 31.62 15.02
CA GLU A 566 12.56 32.11 15.97
C GLU A 566 13.31 30.96 16.68
N LEU A 567 12.85 29.72 16.56
CA LEU A 567 13.56 28.57 17.12
C LEU A 567 14.93 28.41 16.43
N SER A 568 16.00 28.26 17.22
CA SER A 568 17.33 28.08 16.66
C SER A 568 17.46 26.72 15.97
N LEU A 569 18.30 26.64 14.93
CA LEU A 569 18.52 25.38 14.20
C LEU A 569 19.07 24.29 15.13
N ILE A 570 19.98 24.66 16.04
CA ILE A 570 20.59 23.71 16.98
C ILE A 570 19.59 23.21 18.03
N GLU A 571 18.73 24.09 18.58
CA GLU A 571 17.68 23.66 19.51
C GLU A 571 16.68 22.74 18.81
N PHE A 572 16.30 23.04 17.57
CA PHE A 572 15.40 22.19 16.80
C PHE A 572 16.01 20.80 16.56
N ILE A 573 17.27 20.72 16.11
CA ILE A 573 17.97 19.44 15.88
C ILE A 573 18.03 18.63 17.17
N ASN A 574 18.37 19.25 18.29
CA ASN A 574 18.50 18.59 19.58
C ASN A 574 17.16 18.07 20.15
N GLN A 575 16.01 18.54 19.64
CA GLN A 575 14.70 17.99 20.02
C GLN A 575 14.42 16.61 19.41
N TRP A 576 15.14 16.22 18.36
CA TRP A 576 14.86 15.00 17.60
C TRP A 576 16.08 14.07 17.57
N VAL A 577 15.96 12.90 18.20
CA VAL A 577 17.01 11.88 18.23
C VAL A 577 17.43 11.45 16.82
N GLN A 578 16.49 11.46 15.85
CA GLN A 578 16.77 11.11 14.45
C GLN A 578 17.68 12.12 13.73
N LEU A 579 17.82 13.33 14.26
CA LEU A 579 18.66 14.39 13.67
C LEU A 579 20.04 14.48 14.32
N SER A 580 20.35 13.64 15.31
CA SER A 580 21.64 13.66 16.02
C SER A 580 22.83 13.52 15.05
N SER A 581 22.71 12.64 14.05
CA SER A 581 23.75 12.43 13.02
C SER A 581 24.08 13.67 12.20
N LEU A 582 23.21 14.69 12.15
CA LEU A 582 23.53 15.94 11.46
C LEU A 582 24.68 16.69 12.14
N THR A 583 24.83 16.52 13.47
CA THR A 583 25.88 17.20 14.26
C THR A 583 27.26 16.55 14.15
N GLU A 584 27.36 15.38 13.50
CA GLU A 584 28.63 14.68 13.30
C GLU A 584 29.50 15.32 12.20
N ASP A 585 28.89 16.04 11.24
CA ASP A 585 29.62 16.76 10.21
C ASP A 585 30.19 18.08 10.76
N SER A 586 31.52 18.16 10.80
CA SER A 586 32.25 19.32 11.35
C SER A 586 31.89 20.66 10.70
N ARG A 587 31.54 20.67 9.40
CA ARG A 587 31.19 21.90 8.69
C ARG A 587 29.76 22.33 9.03
N PHE A 588 28.82 21.40 9.11
CA PHE A 588 27.46 21.67 9.54
C PHE A 588 27.42 22.09 11.01
N GLU A 589 28.18 21.43 11.88
CA GLU A 589 28.35 21.83 13.29
C GLU A 589 28.83 23.29 13.40
N THR A 590 29.82 23.67 12.59
CA THR A 590 30.30 25.05 12.51
C THR A 590 29.18 26.02 12.09
N ILE A 591 28.36 25.66 11.10
CA ILE A 591 27.23 26.50 10.66
C ILE A 591 26.16 26.63 11.76
N LEU A 592 25.89 25.54 12.50
CA LEU A 592 24.95 25.55 13.63
C LEU A 592 25.42 26.48 14.75
N SER A 593 26.74 26.64 14.94
CA SER A 593 27.33 27.55 15.94
C SER A 593 27.04 29.05 15.65
N PHE A 594 26.63 29.40 14.43
CA PHE A 594 26.32 30.79 14.06
C PHE A 594 24.95 31.28 14.55
N ASN A 595 24.25 30.50 15.39
CA ASN A 595 22.94 30.84 15.94
C ASN A 595 21.94 31.26 14.85
N LEU A 596 21.87 30.46 13.77
CA LEU A 596 20.81 30.59 12.79
C LEU A 596 19.50 30.03 13.37
N GLN A 597 18.40 30.45 12.79
CA GLN A 597 17.03 30.15 13.23
C GLN A 597 16.26 29.55 12.07
N LEU A 598 15.12 28.91 12.33
CA LEU A 598 14.30 28.28 11.29
C LEU A 598 13.83 29.26 10.20
N LYS A 599 13.69 30.55 10.50
CA LYS A 599 13.42 31.58 9.49
C LYS A 599 14.56 31.80 8.48
N HIS A 600 15.76 31.30 8.74
CA HIS A 600 16.92 31.43 7.85
C HIS A 600 17.18 30.16 7.01
N ILE A 601 16.43 29.07 7.22
CA ILE A 601 16.76 27.75 6.67
C ILE A 601 16.71 27.69 5.14
N VAL A 602 15.72 28.34 4.53
CA VAL A 602 15.61 28.34 3.07
C VAL A 602 16.73 29.17 2.45
N SER A 603 17.08 30.30 3.04
CA SER A 603 18.23 31.10 2.59
C SER A 603 19.54 30.31 2.72
N LEU A 604 19.71 29.52 3.78
CA LEU A 604 20.88 28.66 3.97
C LEU A 604 20.95 27.58 2.89
N TYR A 605 19.84 26.89 2.63
CA TYR A 605 19.76 25.88 1.57
C TYR A 605 20.13 26.46 0.21
N GLU A 606 19.50 27.58 -0.16
CA GLU A 606 19.70 28.25 -1.44
C GLU A 606 21.17 28.68 -1.67
N ILE A 607 21.89 29.09 -0.61
CA ILE A 607 23.31 29.47 -0.68
C ILE A 607 24.20 28.26 -0.94
N ILE A 608 23.98 27.15 -0.23
CA ILE A 608 24.77 25.94 -0.40
C ILE A 608 24.46 25.28 -1.75
N GLU A 609 23.19 25.29 -2.14
CA GLU A 609 22.73 24.83 -3.45
C GLU A 609 23.47 25.56 -4.59
N GLU A 610 23.59 26.88 -4.52
CA GLU A 610 24.28 27.66 -5.56
C GLU A 610 25.76 27.27 -5.72
N GLN A 611 26.46 26.96 -4.63
CA GLN A 611 27.85 26.47 -4.69
C GLN A 611 27.96 25.12 -5.41
N VAL A 612 26.94 24.26 -5.28
CA VAL A 612 26.89 22.94 -5.93
C VAL A 612 26.44 23.08 -7.40
N ALA A 613 25.53 24.03 -7.68
CA ALA A 613 24.96 24.27 -9.01
C ALA A 613 26.03 24.56 -10.07
N ASP A 614 27.07 25.32 -9.72
CA ASP A 614 28.15 25.71 -10.65
C ASP A 614 28.96 24.52 -11.19
N ILE A 615 29.07 23.46 -10.39
CA ILE A 615 29.71 22.21 -10.79
C ILE A 615 28.72 21.36 -11.59
N MET A 616 27.50 21.25 -11.08
CA MET A 616 26.47 20.36 -11.60
C MET A 616 25.94 20.75 -12.99
N ILE A 617 25.87 22.05 -13.29
CA ILE A 617 25.31 22.55 -14.55
C ILE A 617 26.10 22.06 -15.78
N GLN A 618 27.37 21.67 -15.61
CA GLN A 618 28.21 21.16 -16.70
C GLN A 618 27.77 19.77 -17.18
N PHE A 619 27.11 18.99 -16.32
CA PHE A 619 26.72 17.60 -16.56
C PHE A 619 25.28 17.43 -17.08
N VAL A 620 24.64 18.52 -17.51
CA VAL A 620 23.28 18.46 -18.07
C VAL A 620 23.22 17.58 -19.32
N ASP A 621 22.17 16.75 -19.42
CA ASP A 621 21.94 15.87 -20.56
C ASP A 621 21.83 16.66 -21.88
N LYS A 622 22.30 16.04 -22.97
CA LYS A 622 22.29 16.62 -24.33
C LYS A 622 20.89 17.02 -24.78
N LYS A 623 19.83 16.36 -24.32
CA LYS A 623 18.45 16.67 -24.69
C LYS A 623 17.97 18.06 -24.23
N TYR A 624 18.62 18.63 -23.22
CA TYR A 624 18.34 19.99 -22.73
C TYR A 624 19.29 21.07 -23.28
N LYS A 625 20.07 20.73 -24.32
CA LYS A 625 21.06 21.61 -24.98
C LYS A 625 20.65 21.96 -26.41
N LYS A 626 19.35 22.00 -26.71
CA LYS A 626 18.84 22.32 -28.06
C LYS A 626 19.07 23.81 -28.37
N PRO A 627 19.65 24.16 -29.54
CA PRO A 627 19.97 25.55 -29.85
C PRO A 627 18.74 26.46 -29.84
N LEU A 628 18.97 27.73 -29.49
CA LEU A 628 17.97 28.80 -29.62
C LEU A 628 17.79 29.16 -31.10
N ASN A 629 16.59 29.59 -31.47
CA ASN A 629 16.35 30.24 -32.76
C ASN A 629 16.37 31.77 -32.57
N GLU A 630 16.37 32.50 -33.69
CA GLU A 630 16.44 33.97 -33.68
C GLU A 630 15.29 34.61 -32.88
N GLU A 631 14.07 34.05 -32.97
CA GLU A 631 12.90 34.50 -32.21
C GLU A 631 13.10 34.36 -30.70
N MET A 632 13.62 33.21 -30.23
CA MET A 632 13.91 32.96 -28.81
C MET A 632 14.98 33.91 -28.28
N GLU A 633 16.04 34.17 -29.06
CA GLU A 633 17.10 35.11 -28.67
C GLU A 633 16.57 36.54 -28.52
N GLU A 634 15.71 36.96 -29.45
CA GLU A 634 15.06 38.27 -29.40
C GLU A 634 14.11 38.40 -28.20
N GLU A 635 13.29 37.38 -27.91
CA GLU A 635 12.44 37.35 -26.72
C GLU A 635 13.26 37.44 -25.43
N ILE A 636 14.39 36.72 -25.34
CA ILE A 636 15.30 36.78 -24.19
C ILE A 636 15.85 38.19 -23.99
N ASP A 637 16.36 38.82 -25.06
CA ASP A 637 16.96 40.15 -24.99
C ASP A 637 15.93 41.24 -24.64
N ASN A 638 14.69 41.05 -25.07
CA ASN A 638 13.59 41.92 -24.72
C ASN A 638 13.16 41.75 -23.25
N ALA A 639 13.22 40.52 -22.72
CA ALA A 639 12.83 40.21 -21.35
C ALA A 639 13.86 40.62 -20.29
N ILE A 640 15.15 40.51 -20.59
CA ILE A 640 16.24 40.62 -19.61
C ILE A 640 16.84 42.04 -19.55
N ASP A 641 17.10 42.52 -18.33
CA ASP A 641 17.88 43.71 -18.06
C ASP A 641 19.35 43.35 -17.78
N TYR A 642 20.20 43.56 -18.79
CA TYR A 642 21.65 43.36 -18.68
C TYR A 642 22.37 44.50 -17.98
N GLU A 643 21.76 45.68 -17.83
CA GLU A 643 22.38 46.86 -17.20
C GLU A 643 21.97 47.06 -15.74
N ASN A 644 20.99 46.29 -15.24
CA ASN A 644 20.40 46.42 -13.91
C ASN A 644 19.86 47.85 -13.62
N ARG A 645 19.30 48.52 -14.64
CA ARG A 645 18.76 49.89 -14.58
C ARG A 645 17.26 49.97 -14.86
N ASN A 646 16.67 48.94 -15.48
CA ASN A 646 15.29 48.91 -15.89
C ASN A 646 14.46 48.01 -14.98
N LYS A 647 13.64 48.63 -14.11
CA LYS A 647 12.75 47.93 -13.18
C LYS A 647 11.56 47.23 -13.85
N GLU A 648 11.32 47.43 -15.14
CA GLU A 648 10.24 46.77 -15.90
C GLU A 648 10.71 45.50 -16.64
N LYS A 649 12.00 45.13 -16.48
CA LYS A 649 12.62 43.94 -17.08
C LYS A 649 13.15 43.01 -15.99
N ILE A 650 13.43 41.76 -16.38
CA ILE A 650 13.94 40.73 -15.46
C ILE A 650 15.44 40.97 -15.23
N PRO A 651 15.91 41.16 -13.98
CA PRO A 651 17.34 41.33 -13.71
C PRO A 651 18.15 40.12 -14.19
N VAL A 652 19.26 40.37 -14.89
CA VAL A 652 20.09 39.31 -15.49
C VAL A 652 20.60 38.31 -14.45
N ASP A 653 20.99 38.79 -13.28
CA ASP A 653 21.52 37.97 -12.19
C ASP A 653 20.45 37.03 -11.62
N SER A 654 19.23 37.56 -11.43
CA SER A 654 18.09 36.77 -10.97
C SER A 654 17.68 35.70 -12.00
N PHE A 655 17.75 36.02 -13.29
CA PHE A 655 17.47 35.06 -14.36
C PHE A 655 18.49 33.91 -14.36
N ILE A 656 19.79 34.22 -14.29
CA ILE A 656 20.86 33.22 -14.26
C ILE A 656 20.67 32.26 -13.06
N ILE A 657 20.38 32.79 -11.86
CA ILE A 657 20.13 31.99 -10.66
C ILE A 657 18.90 31.10 -10.84
N ALA A 658 17.79 31.65 -11.35
CA ALA A 658 16.57 30.89 -11.58
C ALA A 658 16.79 29.75 -12.58
N MET A 659 17.58 29.97 -13.64
CA MET A 659 17.97 28.94 -14.59
C MET A 659 18.83 27.84 -13.95
N LYS A 660 19.84 28.20 -13.13
CA LYS A 660 20.65 27.22 -12.38
C LYS A 660 19.77 26.34 -11.49
N ARG A 661 18.90 26.96 -10.69
CA ARG A 661 17.96 26.26 -9.81
C ARG A 661 17.00 25.39 -10.61
N PHE A 662 16.48 25.85 -11.74
CA PHE A 662 15.60 25.05 -12.58
C PHE A 662 16.30 23.80 -13.11
N ILE A 663 17.53 23.97 -13.61
CA ILE A 663 18.35 22.86 -14.10
C ILE A 663 18.59 21.83 -12.98
N GLN A 664 19.00 22.28 -11.79
CA GLN A 664 19.30 21.40 -10.66
C GLN A 664 18.06 20.74 -10.07
N ARG A 665 17.01 21.50 -9.78
CA ARG A 665 15.81 21.02 -9.07
C ARG A 665 14.84 20.26 -9.97
N VAL A 666 14.81 20.55 -11.28
CA VAL A 666 13.79 20.02 -12.21
C VAL A 666 14.39 19.09 -13.26
N LEU A 667 15.56 19.43 -13.84
CA LEU A 667 16.11 18.66 -14.96
C LEU A 667 17.02 17.50 -14.57
N GLN A 668 17.63 17.54 -13.37
CA GLN A 668 18.41 16.40 -12.84
C GLN A 668 17.53 15.21 -12.46
N ILE A 669 16.22 15.40 -12.38
CA ILE A 669 15.28 14.32 -12.14
C ILE A 669 15.09 13.56 -13.46
N GLU A 670 15.59 12.31 -13.53
CA GLU A 670 15.22 11.37 -14.60
C GLU A 670 13.73 11.04 -14.50
N ASN A 671 12.90 11.90 -15.08
CA ASN A 671 11.49 11.60 -15.33
C ASN A 671 11.36 11.11 -16.78
N TYR A 672 11.00 9.84 -16.93
CA TYR A 672 10.81 9.14 -18.22
C TYR A 672 9.64 9.66 -19.07
N GLU A 673 8.91 10.68 -18.61
CA GLU A 673 7.98 11.40 -19.48
C GLU A 673 8.78 12.26 -20.47
N ASN A 674 9.21 11.66 -21.58
CA ASN A 674 9.74 12.33 -22.78
C ASN A 674 8.86 13.49 -23.28
N TYR A 675 7.63 13.62 -22.77
CA TYR A 675 6.70 14.70 -23.07
C TYR A 675 7.04 16.04 -22.40
N LYS A 676 7.84 16.06 -21.31
CA LYS A 676 8.20 17.30 -20.62
C LYS A 676 9.24 18.16 -21.36
N GLU A 677 9.99 17.56 -22.29
CA GLU A 677 11.03 18.23 -23.07
C GLU A 677 10.48 19.42 -23.89
N TYR A 678 9.23 19.32 -24.33
CA TYR A 678 8.55 20.34 -25.13
C TYR A 678 7.60 21.23 -24.31
N HIS A 679 7.61 21.12 -22.98
CA HIS A 679 6.89 22.06 -22.14
C HIS A 679 7.53 23.45 -22.23
N LYS A 680 6.73 24.49 -22.03
CA LYS A 680 7.21 25.87 -22.00
C LYS A 680 7.91 26.14 -20.68
N LEU A 681 9.07 26.80 -20.74
CA LEU A 681 9.74 27.28 -19.51
C LEU A 681 8.86 28.27 -18.76
N TYR A 682 8.04 29.05 -19.46
CA TYR A 682 7.06 29.97 -18.88
C TYR A 682 6.24 29.36 -17.75
N ASP A 683 5.69 28.15 -17.94
CA ASP A 683 4.82 27.49 -16.95
C ASP A 683 5.54 27.19 -15.63
N TYR A 684 6.85 26.92 -15.69
CA TYR A 684 7.68 26.68 -14.51
C TYR A 684 8.16 27.98 -13.87
N PHE A 685 8.63 28.93 -14.67
CA PHE A 685 9.26 30.16 -14.17
C PHE A 685 8.23 31.17 -13.64
N THR A 686 6.97 31.11 -14.04
CA THR A 686 5.89 31.92 -13.46
C THR A 686 5.28 31.31 -12.18
N ASP A 687 5.56 30.04 -11.89
CA ASP A 687 5.11 29.38 -10.65
C ASP A 687 6.02 29.74 -9.48
N MET A 688 5.67 30.83 -8.78
CA MET A 688 6.43 31.34 -7.63
C MET A 688 6.61 30.32 -6.49
N SER A 689 5.76 29.30 -6.40
CA SER A 689 5.90 28.28 -5.33
C SER A 689 7.07 27.32 -5.55
N LEU A 690 7.61 27.24 -6.78
CA LEU A 690 8.83 26.48 -7.09
C LEU A 690 10.11 27.15 -6.56
N ASN A 691 10.01 28.39 -6.08
CA ASN A 691 11.12 29.13 -5.46
C ASN A 691 12.38 29.22 -6.34
N LEU A 692 12.21 29.33 -7.65
CA LEU A 692 13.32 29.48 -8.59
C LEU A 692 13.97 30.87 -8.48
N TRP A 693 13.18 31.90 -8.21
CA TRP A 693 13.66 33.29 -8.16
C TRP A 693 14.18 33.68 -6.78
N ASN A 694 15.09 34.66 -6.76
CA ASN A 694 15.43 35.42 -5.55
C ASN A 694 14.34 36.48 -5.26
N ASN A 695 14.37 37.11 -4.08
CA ASN A 695 13.36 38.09 -3.64
C ASN A 695 13.32 39.40 -4.46
N ASN A 696 14.11 39.52 -5.54
CA ASN A 696 14.27 40.75 -6.31
C ASN A 696 13.38 40.80 -7.56
N VAL A 697 12.53 39.79 -7.80
CA VAL A 697 11.69 39.70 -9.00
C VAL A 697 10.21 39.68 -8.62
N ILE A 698 9.42 40.49 -9.33
CA ILE A 698 8.00 40.68 -9.10
C ILE A 698 7.20 39.83 -10.09
N LYS A 699 6.17 39.12 -9.61
CA LYS A 699 5.41 38.14 -10.41
C LYS A 699 4.78 38.76 -11.67
N GLU A 700 4.27 39.98 -11.56
CA GLU A 700 3.63 40.69 -12.68
C GLU A 700 4.60 40.95 -13.84
N ILE A 701 5.90 41.14 -13.56
CA ILE A 701 6.93 41.30 -14.60
C ILE A 701 7.15 39.96 -15.30
N LEU A 702 7.17 38.86 -14.55
CA LEU A 702 7.35 37.51 -15.11
C LEU A 702 6.20 37.13 -16.03
N ASP A 703 4.95 37.30 -15.56
CA ASP A 703 3.75 36.98 -16.33
C ASP A 703 3.67 37.80 -17.63
N ALA A 704 4.20 39.02 -17.64
CA ALA A 704 4.17 39.91 -18.80
C ALA A 704 5.36 39.78 -19.76
N LYS A 705 6.55 39.43 -19.24
CA LYS A 705 7.82 39.57 -19.99
C LYS A 705 8.57 38.26 -20.18
N PHE A 706 8.27 37.20 -19.44
CA PHE A 706 9.04 35.96 -19.59
C PHE A 706 8.84 35.36 -21.00
N PRO A 707 9.89 34.90 -21.69
CA PRO A 707 9.79 34.37 -23.05
C PRO A 707 8.80 33.20 -23.15
N ASN A 708 7.86 33.28 -24.09
CA ASN A 708 6.80 32.29 -24.27
C ASN A 708 7.21 31.15 -25.22
N THR A 709 8.23 31.40 -26.04
CA THR A 709 8.74 30.45 -27.03
C THR A 709 9.74 29.45 -26.43
N LEU A 710 10.36 29.78 -25.29
CA LEU A 710 11.37 28.93 -24.67
C LEU A 710 10.77 27.61 -24.15
N LEU A 711 11.40 26.51 -24.54
CA LEU A 711 11.04 25.16 -24.11
C LEU A 711 12.07 24.60 -23.12
N VAL A 712 11.67 23.57 -22.37
CA VAL A 712 12.56 22.84 -21.47
C VAL A 712 13.82 22.33 -22.18
N THR A 713 13.72 21.91 -23.44
CA THR A 713 14.90 21.50 -24.25
C THR A 713 15.93 22.59 -24.48
N ASN A 714 15.56 23.86 -24.33
CA ASN A 714 16.43 25.03 -24.55
C ASN A 714 17.08 25.55 -23.26
N SER A 715 16.85 24.89 -22.12
CA SER A 715 17.21 25.43 -20.81
C SER A 715 18.71 25.74 -20.66
N PHE A 716 19.57 24.79 -21.02
CA PHE A 716 21.02 24.99 -20.85
C PHE A 716 21.56 26.06 -21.80
N THR A 717 21.11 26.05 -23.05
CA THR A 717 21.50 27.05 -24.07
C THR A 717 20.99 28.46 -23.75
N ALA A 718 19.79 28.59 -23.16
CA ALA A 718 19.29 29.89 -22.68
C ALA A 718 20.14 30.43 -21.52
N TYR A 719 20.54 29.57 -20.59
CA TYR A 719 21.47 29.91 -19.52
C TYR A 719 22.83 30.37 -20.09
N GLU A 720 23.42 29.62 -21.01
CA GLU A 720 24.70 29.97 -21.63
C GLU A 720 24.63 31.29 -22.39
N TYR A 721 23.60 31.49 -23.21
CA TYR A 721 23.39 32.70 -24.00
C TYR A 721 23.37 33.96 -23.12
N VAL A 722 22.54 33.95 -22.07
CA VAL A 722 22.42 35.09 -21.15
C VAL A 722 23.71 35.33 -20.37
N THR A 723 24.40 34.25 -19.96
CA THR A 723 25.68 34.34 -19.25
C THR A 723 26.76 34.98 -20.12
N GLN A 724 26.88 34.56 -21.37
CA GLN A 724 27.85 35.12 -22.33
C GLN A 724 27.53 36.58 -22.68
N LYS A 725 26.26 36.92 -22.86
CA LYS A 725 25.82 38.31 -23.07
C LYS A 725 26.18 39.20 -21.90
N LYS A 726 25.94 38.76 -20.67
CA LYS A 726 26.32 39.49 -19.46
C LYS A 726 27.82 39.81 -19.43
N GLU A 727 28.67 38.86 -19.81
CA GLU A 727 30.12 39.08 -19.89
C GLU A 727 30.48 40.11 -20.97
N THR A 728 29.85 40.03 -22.13
CA THR A 728 30.05 40.99 -23.24
C THR A 728 29.67 42.42 -22.82
N PHE A 729 28.59 42.59 -22.05
CA PHE A 729 28.17 43.89 -21.51
C PHE A 729 29.12 44.43 -20.43
N LYS A 730 29.66 43.57 -19.56
CA LYS A 730 30.70 43.95 -18.58
C LYS A 730 31.96 44.47 -19.27
N SER A 731 32.43 43.80 -20.32
CA SER A 731 33.61 44.23 -21.09
C SER A 731 33.40 45.60 -21.76
N LYS A 732 32.19 45.89 -22.25
CA LYS A 732 31.84 47.20 -22.84
C LYS A 732 31.78 48.32 -21.79
N GLN A 733 31.28 48.04 -20.59
CA GLN A 733 31.24 49.03 -19.50
C GLN A 733 32.64 49.39 -19.00
N LEU A 734 33.54 48.41 -18.85
CA LEU A 734 34.95 48.64 -18.50
C LEU A 734 35.66 49.55 -19.52
N TYR A 735 35.49 49.28 -20.82
CA TYR A 735 36.02 50.10 -21.90
C TYR A 735 35.47 51.55 -21.91
N SER A 736 34.19 51.73 -21.59
CA SER A 736 33.57 53.07 -21.51
C SER A 736 33.99 53.87 -20.26
N SER A 737 34.35 53.19 -19.18
CA SER A 737 34.80 53.84 -17.93
C SER A 737 36.23 54.37 -18.01
N GLU A 738 37.11 53.71 -18.77
CA GLU A 738 38.49 54.15 -19.00
C GLU A 738 38.60 55.37 -19.94
N MET A 739 37.60 55.65 -20.78
CA MET A 739 37.59 56.85 -21.62
C MET A 739 37.10 58.12 -20.88
N ASN A 740 36.45 58.00 -19.72
CA ASN A 740 35.87 59.14 -19.00
C ASN A 740 36.78 59.75 -17.91
N THR A 741 38.00 59.25 -17.71
CA THR A 741 38.97 59.80 -16.74
C THR A 741 39.98 60.79 -17.33
N ASN A 742 39.90 61.12 -18.62
CA ASN A 742 40.83 62.04 -19.31
C ASN A 742 40.19 63.32 -19.86
N SER A 743 39.47 64.09 -19.02
CA SER A 743 39.17 65.50 -19.33
C SER A 743 39.23 66.40 -18.09
N ILE A 744 40.34 67.14 -17.97
CA ILE A 744 40.54 68.28 -17.06
C ILE A 744 40.25 69.57 -17.84
N SER A 745 39.47 70.50 -17.25
CA SER A 745 39.53 71.97 -17.46
C SER A 745 38.62 72.65 -16.41
N ILE A 746 39.13 73.24 -15.33
CA ILE A 746 39.59 74.65 -15.12
C ILE A 746 38.46 75.71 -15.12
N ASP A 747 38.20 76.22 -13.90
CA ASP A 747 37.80 77.57 -13.40
C ASP A 747 36.69 78.42 -14.03
N THR A 748 35.81 79.02 -13.20
CA THR A 748 35.95 80.43 -12.70
C THR A 748 34.90 80.77 -11.61
N GLN A 749 35.32 81.54 -10.60
CA GLN A 749 34.61 82.08 -9.42
C GLN A 749 33.55 83.17 -9.73
N MET A 750 32.57 83.38 -8.81
CA MET A 750 32.23 84.71 -8.23
C MET A 750 31.22 84.63 -7.03
N ILE A 751 31.75 84.92 -5.82
CA ILE A 751 31.33 85.86 -4.74
C ILE A 751 29.84 85.99 -4.27
N ALA A 752 29.70 85.98 -2.93
CA ALA A 752 28.55 85.96 -1.99
C ALA A 752 27.86 87.35 -1.73
N PRO A 753 27.08 87.68 -0.64
CA PRO A 753 26.67 86.94 0.59
C PRO A 753 25.25 87.25 1.24
N SER A 754 24.98 86.61 2.41
CA SER A 754 24.13 87.03 3.59
C SER A 754 22.59 87.14 3.41
N ASP A 755 21.67 86.87 4.35
CA ASP A 755 21.69 86.71 5.83
C ASP A 755 20.33 86.17 6.37
N ALA A 756 20.34 85.76 7.65
CA ALA A 756 19.27 85.84 8.68
C ALA A 756 18.09 84.83 8.78
N THR A 757 18.17 84.07 9.88
CA THR A 757 17.14 83.42 10.72
C THR A 757 15.99 84.31 11.22
N PHE A 758 14.78 83.74 11.39
CA PHE A 758 13.90 83.96 12.57
C PHE A 758 12.83 82.85 12.73
N LEU A 759 12.63 82.42 13.99
CA LEU A 759 11.57 81.53 14.52
C LEU A 759 10.20 82.26 14.50
N SER A 760 8.98 81.72 14.70
CA SER A 760 8.48 80.72 15.66
C SER A 760 6.92 80.57 15.57
N LEU A 761 6.38 79.41 15.96
CA LEU A 761 5.08 79.16 16.67
C LEU A 761 3.75 79.40 15.88
N THR A 762 2.64 78.64 15.98
CA THR A 762 2.06 77.80 17.05
C THR A 762 0.87 76.97 16.51
N SER A 763 0.62 75.80 17.11
CA SER A 763 -0.51 74.84 16.98
C SER A 763 -1.85 75.35 17.61
N PRO A 764 -2.93 74.57 17.93
CA PRO A 764 -3.38 73.20 17.56
C PRO A 764 -4.95 73.03 17.38
N THR A 765 -5.41 71.76 17.19
CA THR A 765 -6.74 71.16 17.59
C THR A 765 -8.04 71.63 16.89
N GLN A 766 -9.13 70.88 16.61
CA GLN A 766 -9.68 69.55 16.94
C GLN A 766 -10.94 69.26 16.03
N PRO A 767 -11.70 68.13 16.18
CA PRO A 767 -12.47 67.44 15.12
C PRO A 767 -14.02 67.56 15.21
N THR A 768 -14.73 66.93 14.26
CA THR A 768 -16.15 66.49 14.39
C THR A 768 -16.32 65.14 13.63
N ARG A 769 -16.85 64.02 14.12
CA ARG A 769 -18.01 63.61 14.97
C ARG A 769 -19.19 63.12 14.12
N THR A 770 -19.63 61.87 14.33
CA THR A 770 -21.05 61.44 14.42
C THR A 770 -21.10 59.99 14.94
N ARG A 771 -21.58 59.77 16.17
CA ARG A 771 -22.94 59.29 16.58
C ARG A 771 -23.07 57.76 16.53
N ASN A 772 -23.69 57.05 17.47
CA ASN A 772 -24.17 57.30 18.84
C ASN A 772 -24.72 55.95 19.38
N LYS A 773 -24.70 55.77 20.72
CA LYS A 773 -25.48 54.81 21.54
C LYS A 773 -25.12 53.31 21.37
N GLY A 774 -24.74 52.53 22.38
CA GLY A 774 -24.94 52.64 23.82
C GLY A 774 -25.98 51.62 24.30
N LYS A 775 -25.53 50.46 24.81
CA LYS A 775 -26.21 49.69 25.85
C LYS A 775 -25.23 48.74 26.57
N LYS A 776 -24.98 49.05 27.84
CA LYS A 776 -24.45 48.14 28.87
C LYS A 776 -25.43 46.98 29.08
N VAL A 777 -24.95 45.77 29.40
CA VAL A 777 -25.17 45.07 30.69
C VAL A 777 -24.05 44.04 30.91
N ILE A 778 -23.66 43.91 32.17
CA ILE A 778 -22.61 43.10 32.79
C ILE A 778 -23.12 41.66 33.03
N GLY A 779 -22.24 40.66 32.97
CA GLY A 779 -22.49 39.35 33.58
C GLY A 779 -21.35 38.35 33.40
N LYS A 780 -20.60 38.10 34.48
CA LYS A 780 -19.66 36.98 34.67
C LYS A 780 -20.39 35.62 34.62
N PHE A 781 -19.71 34.55 34.16
CA PHE A 781 -19.30 33.35 34.94
C PHE A 781 -19.05 32.13 34.02
N ASP A 782 -17.86 31.54 34.18
CA ASP A 782 -17.49 30.12 34.34
C ASP A 782 -18.06 28.96 33.50
N VAL A 783 -17.09 28.11 33.10
CA VAL A 783 -17.08 26.63 32.99
C VAL A 783 -17.88 25.97 31.86
N MET A 784 -17.15 25.46 30.86
CA MET A 784 -16.99 24.02 30.58
C MET A 784 -15.73 23.79 29.76
#